data_AF-A0A0K6FZ72-F1
#
_entry.id   AF-A0A0K6FZ72-F1
#
_cell.length_a   1.000
_cell.length_b   1.000
_cell.length_c   1.000
_cell.angle_alpha   90.00
_cell.angle_beta   90.00
_cell.angle_gamma   90.00
#
_symmetry.space_group_name_H-M   'P 1'
#
loop_
_entity.id
_entity.type
_entity.pdbx_description
1 polymer ?
#
loop_
_entity_poly.entity_id
_entity_poly.type
_entity_poly.pdbx_seq_one_letter_code
_entity_poly.pdbx_strand_id
1 'polypeptide(L)'
;MAHARVHADYGSTAPLCARPFDVLMWNASGDVTETSIANFAVYLRGPDLLSAVPNWSRGPHELAKGVYVTPSSSKGLIAGVMRAELLENGTILEGEITKEDVLRYAKNPNSYPMACFNAVRGLYPVCLAGIQSELHESCVKYLGYVKQDSSAPGSLSTIASTIPLALQTNDVTPNTTPTSTPISSPQQSNSSSSSQPRSEIDVTSEVLPPWADCISPTPFPWRRGVIIDCYDSYTNNLLQLFEQGDHFDTILSSHVAVLRADQISWSEFRSRILPDLDFVILSPGPGSPHVPADVGVGGDLLLAMASENPEVRSIPILGICLGHQALAALFGGKVVSAGELVHGRNVPIQHNGQSIFKGLNPNRVLHMVRYNSLTVDSAAVPPQLDVIATNPDDGEVMGLQHKTLPLYGVQFHPESISSRRSNHGVDAGKQIIRNFMNIVDDFWRSNDRPERLPLPVDIRKLCVLNTVDSVIDEPRATETPVRRDPIYSVRRHDIGPLLPSFARNQLDIVFEAIVYSPYSPFFWLDSAAAAPGDHFARFSYMGPTPLDRCISYDLASDRVTFGQDKCIQLEEGDTFWCWIDRIQKDLAGLVQLEEGPEGLQCGFVGYFGYEMKAGALPGYERASLDHSPGPHTPDAQFMFADRLVAYDHWNKTWTALGLVRNSPDSHDQSLLEQEIGFRVGMSGSEFTHWIGQLEQKLSALASSGKPASPSAPTEPLPLSFTYNSTSDAYKSAIKACQSHIADGNSYELCLTGQFTASSHEQKLDYWAIYKHFRTQNPASHAAFISFPATETTIMSCSPELFIRFDGANGRQAVMKPIKGTLKRSKCNCGGLCKLPECGSRKAECDAARYKVDEERVRAFVNDPKETAENLMIADLIRANLIEFCGTSSVDVPKLFALETYENVYSLVSTIVGELPPSVGTVEGIRRCFPPGSMTGAPKLRSVQLLDGLETSSRRGIYSGCLGYLSLDNRAVFSVVIRTLISHRDQLTYGAGGAITWLSDANGEWDEVVLKARSVLKDRVSE
;
A
#
# COMPACT_ATOMS: atom_id res chain seq x y z
N MET A 1 -38.46 -3.26 -5.53
CA MET A 1 -37.50 -4.37 -5.67
C MET A 1 -36.23 -3.79 -6.28
N ALA A 2 -35.16 -3.69 -5.49
CA ALA A 2 -33.85 -3.20 -5.94
C ALA A 2 -33.03 -4.42 -6.41
N HIS A 3 -32.87 -4.60 -7.72
CA HIS A 3 -32.04 -5.65 -8.28
C HIS A 3 -30.86 -5.04 -9.04
N ALA A 4 -29.70 -5.69 -8.83
CA ALA A 4 -28.38 -5.42 -9.41
C ALA A 4 -27.59 -4.24 -8.78
N ARG A 5 -27.06 -4.47 -7.56
CA ARG A 5 -25.65 -4.12 -7.32
C ARG A 5 -24.85 -4.99 -8.28
N VAL A 6 -24.32 -4.42 -9.37
CA VAL A 6 -23.26 -5.10 -10.10
C VAL A 6 -22.10 -5.15 -9.12
N HIS A 7 -21.80 -6.35 -8.62
CA HIS A 7 -20.51 -6.60 -7.99
C HIS A 7 -19.47 -6.13 -9.01
N ALA A 8 -18.82 -5.01 -8.74
CA ALA A 8 -17.62 -4.70 -9.47
C ALA A 8 -16.65 -5.83 -9.14
N ASP A 9 -16.35 -6.65 -10.15
CA ASP A 9 -15.49 -7.81 -10.04
C ASP A 9 -14.04 -7.32 -9.87
N TYR A 10 -13.74 -6.82 -8.68
CA TYR A 10 -12.41 -6.39 -8.26
C TYR A 10 -11.51 -7.58 -7.93
N GLY A 11 -12.02 -8.82 -8.03
CA GLY A 11 -11.29 -10.08 -7.93
C GLY A 11 -10.69 -10.56 -9.26
N SER A 12 -10.90 -9.83 -10.36
CA SER A 12 -10.32 -10.17 -11.66
C SER A 12 -8.79 -10.18 -11.60
N THR A 13 -8.18 -11.32 -11.93
CA THR A 13 -6.72 -11.49 -12.16
C THR A 13 -6.25 -10.85 -13.47
N ALA A 14 -7.14 -10.19 -14.23
CA ALA A 14 -6.79 -9.54 -15.49
C ALA A 14 -5.85 -8.34 -15.29
N PRO A 15 -5.04 -7.99 -16.31
CA PRO A 15 -4.17 -6.82 -16.31
C PRO A 15 -4.91 -5.53 -15.93
N LEU A 16 -4.23 -4.62 -15.23
CA LEU A 16 -4.77 -3.33 -14.74
C LEU A 16 -5.52 -2.51 -15.81
N CYS A 17 -5.13 -2.62 -17.08
CA CYS A 17 -5.71 -1.87 -18.20
C CYS A 17 -7.14 -2.33 -18.62
N ALA A 18 -7.65 -3.46 -18.11
CA ALA A 18 -8.90 -4.07 -18.56
C ALA A 18 -10.04 -4.04 -17.51
N ARG A 19 -9.83 -3.42 -16.35
CA ARG A 19 -10.81 -3.42 -15.25
C ARG A 19 -11.75 -2.20 -15.32
N PRO A 20 -13.05 -2.34 -15.01
CA PRO A 20 -13.96 -1.20 -14.97
C PRO A 20 -13.49 -0.20 -13.91
N PHE A 21 -13.30 1.04 -14.34
CA PHE A 21 -12.72 2.12 -13.53
C PHE A 21 -13.73 2.72 -12.54
N ASP A 22 -15.01 2.80 -12.91
CA ASP A 22 -16.09 3.39 -12.10
C ASP A 22 -17.45 2.74 -12.47
N VAL A 23 -18.46 2.88 -11.61
CA VAL A 23 -19.81 2.33 -11.80
C VAL A 23 -20.83 3.46 -11.85
N LEU A 24 -21.66 3.49 -12.90
CA LEU A 24 -22.78 4.43 -13.05
C LEU A 24 -24.07 3.84 -12.46
N MET A 25 -24.78 4.64 -11.67
CA MET A 25 -25.99 4.24 -10.95
C MET A 25 -27.17 5.14 -11.31
N TRP A 26 -28.38 4.58 -11.33
CA TRP A 26 -29.63 5.29 -11.65
C TRP A 26 -30.78 4.86 -10.75
N ASN A 27 -31.79 5.72 -10.60
CA ASN A 27 -32.99 5.43 -9.80
C ASN A 27 -34.10 4.73 -10.62
N ALA A 28 -35.22 4.44 -9.97
CA ALA A 28 -36.37 3.77 -10.60
C ALA A 28 -37.07 4.62 -11.68
N SER A 29 -36.87 5.94 -11.70
CA SER A 29 -37.36 6.85 -12.75
C SER A 29 -36.40 6.97 -13.94
N GLY A 30 -35.25 6.29 -13.92
CA GLY A 30 -34.25 6.33 -15.00
C GLY A 30 -33.30 7.52 -14.92
N ASP A 31 -33.39 8.34 -13.87
CA ASP A 31 -32.41 9.41 -13.66
C ASP A 31 -31.07 8.81 -13.22
N VAL A 32 -29.97 9.27 -13.80
CA VAL A 32 -28.64 8.91 -13.32
C VAL A 32 -28.39 9.63 -11.99
N THR A 33 -28.12 8.88 -10.93
CA THR A 33 -28.05 9.40 -9.57
C THR A 33 -26.64 9.54 -9.03
N GLU A 34 -25.74 8.62 -9.39
CA GLU A 34 -24.36 8.64 -8.86
C GLU A 34 -23.39 7.83 -9.72
N THR A 35 -22.11 8.04 -9.44
CA THR A 35 -20.96 7.26 -9.86
C THR A 35 -20.17 6.89 -8.61
N SER A 36 -19.51 5.74 -8.58
CA SER A 36 -18.84 5.24 -7.36
C SER A 36 -17.58 6.02 -6.95
N ILE A 37 -16.87 6.69 -7.88
CA ILE A 37 -15.57 7.33 -7.60
C ILE A 37 -15.46 8.77 -8.16
N ALA A 38 -16.13 9.11 -9.25
CA ALA A 38 -15.99 10.43 -9.90
C ALA A 38 -17.27 10.91 -10.58
N ASN A 39 -17.62 12.20 -10.50
CA ASN A 39 -18.72 12.75 -11.30
C ASN A 39 -18.49 12.50 -12.80
N PHE A 40 -19.53 12.56 -13.63
CA PHE A 40 -19.39 12.40 -15.07
C PHE A 40 -20.11 13.51 -15.83
N ALA A 41 -19.65 13.77 -17.04
CA ALA A 41 -20.31 14.63 -17.99
C ALA A 41 -20.26 14.03 -19.40
N VAL A 42 -21.24 14.38 -20.21
CA VAL A 42 -21.31 14.00 -21.62
C VAL A 42 -21.24 15.26 -22.47
N TYR A 43 -20.40 15.25 -23.50
CA TYR A 43 -20.31 16.38 -24.41
C TYR A 43 -21.50 16.40 -25.36
N LEU A 44 -22.32 17.46 -25.29
CA LEU A 44 -23.52 17.62 -26.11
C LEU A 44 -23.43 18.90 -26.96
N ARG A 45 -24.02 18.86 -28.15
CA ARG A 45 -24.13 20.03 -29.06
C ARG A 45 -25.45 19.99 -29.82
N GLY A 46 -25.88 21.15 -30.32
CA GLY A 46 -27.07 21.25 -31.17
C GLY A 46 -28.36 20.77 -30.48
N PRO A 47 -29.22 19.99 -31.17
CA PRO A 47 -30.51 19.55 -30.62
C PRO A 47 -30.42 18.74 -29.33
N ASP A 48 -29.39 17.91 -29.17
CA ASP A 48 -29.21 17.10 -27.95
C ASP A 48 -28.85 17.95 -26.73
N LEU A 49 -28.11 19.04 -26.93
CA LEU A 49 -27.81 20.01 -25.88
C LEU A 49 -29.07 20.78 -25.46
N LEU A 50 -29.95 21.13 -26.39
CA LEU A 50 -31.25 21.75 -26.06
C LEU A 50 -32.19 20.78 -25.33
N SER A 51 -32.10 19.48 -25.63
CA SER A 51 -32.87 18.47 -24.91
C SER A 51 -32.40 18.34 -23.46
N ALA A 52 -31.09 18.35 -23.22
CA ALA A 52 -30.54 18.22 -21.87
C ALA A 52 -30.58 19.54 -21.07
N VAL A 53 -30.53 20.69 -21.75
CA VAL A 53 -30.55 22.03 -21.13
C VAL A 53 -31.60 22.91 -21.85
N PRO A 54 -32.91 22.75 -21.53
CA PRO A 54 -34.00 23.42 -22.25
C PRO A 54 -33.95 24.95 -22.19
N ASN A 55 -33.33 25.52 -21.15
CA ASN A 55 -33.21 26.95 -20.91
C ASN A 55 -31.88 27.55 -21.42
N TRP A 56 -31.34 27.02 -22.53
CA TRP A 56 -30.06 27.46 -23.10
C TRP A 56 -30.05 28.97 -23.44
N SER A 57 -29.10 29.71 -22.85
CA SER A 57 -29.03 31.18 -22.96
C SER A 57 -27.78 31.72 -23.64
N ARG A 58 -26.78 30.86 -23.95
CA ARG A 58 -25.45 31.29 -24.48
C ARG A 58 -25.40 31.50 -26.01
N GLY A 59 -26.55 31.47 -26.68
CA GLY A 59 -26.67 31.77 -28.11
C GLY A 59 -26.34 30.62 -29.07
N PRO A 60 -26.58 30.80 -30.39
CA PRO A 60 -26.55 29.72 -31.39
C PRO A 60 -25.14 29.25 -31.79
N HIS A 61 -24.12 30.12 -31.69
CA HIS A 61 -22.73 29.74 -31.96
C HIS A 61 -22.18 28.78 -30.90
N GLU A 62 -22.45 29.04 -29.62
CA GLU A 62 -22.06 28.13 -28.54
C GLU A 62 -22.88 26.83 -28.55
N LEU A 63 -24.13 26.90 -28.99
CA LEU A 63 -24.97 25.72 -29.20
C LEU A 63 -24.36 24.77 -30.25
N ALA A 64 -23.78 25.32 -31.33
CA ALA A 64 -23.10 24.54 -32.37
C ALA A 64 -21.74 24.00 -31.90
N LYS A 65 -21.00 24.78 -31.09
CA LYS A 65 -19.72 24.38 -30.51
C LYS A 65 -19.88 23.18 -29.56
N GLY A 66 -20.87 23.23 -28.66
CA GLY A 66 -21.13 22.17 -27.68
C GLY A 66 -20.42 22.37 -26.35
N VAL A 67 -20.90 21.67 -25.32
CA VAL A 67 -20.42 21.76 -23.94
C VAL A 67 -20.63 20.43 -23.22
N TYR A 68 -19.84 20.19 -22.17
CA TYR A 68 -20.07 19.05 -21.28
C TYR A 68 -21.29 19.32 -20.40
N VAL A 69 -22.22 18.37 -20.38
CA VAL A 69 -23.40 18.41 -19.52
C VAL A 69 -23.26 17.33 -18.46
N THR A 70 -23.44 17.71 -17.20
CA THR A 70 -23.48 16.81 -16.03
C THR A 70 -24.89 16.79 -15.47
N PRO A 71 -25.37 15.67 -14.89
CA PRO A 71 -26.63 15.69 -14.16
C PRO A 71 -26.57 16.66 -12.97
N SER A 72 -27.73 17.21 -12.58
CA SER A 72 -27.87 18.13 -11.45
C SER A 72 -27.44 17.50 -10.12
N SER A 73 -26.84 18.30 -9.23
CA SER A 73 -26.46 17.86 -7.87
C SER A 73 -27.66 17.40 -7.03
N SER A 74 -28.86 17.95 -7.30
CA SER A 74 -30.11 17.55 -6.65
C SER A 74 -30.55 16.10 -6.92
N LYS A 75 -29.86 15.39 -7.82
CA LYS A 75 -30.11 13.97 -8.15
C LYS A 75 -29.21 12.97 -7.40
N GLY A 76 -28.36 13.44 -6.48
CA GLY A 76 -27.54 12.58 -5.59
C GLY A 76 -26.05 12.47 -5.97
N LEU A 77 -25.58 13.25 -6.94
CA LEU A 77 -24.18 13.27 -7.37
C LEU A 77 -23.25 13.91 -6.32
N ILE A 78 -21.97 13.52 -6.36
CA ILE A 78 -20.95 13.96 -5.40
C ILE A 78 -20.79 15.48 -5.49
N ALA A 79 -21.18 16.20 -4.44
CA ALA A 79 -20.77 17.57 -4.23
C ALA A 79 -19.24 17.60 -4.04
N GLY A 80 -18.55 18.43 -4.81
CA GLY A 80 -17.09 18.47 -4.77
C GLY A 80 -16.54 19.74 -5.38
N VAL A 81 -15.38 20.19 -4.87
CA VAL A 81 -14.72 21.45 -5.23
C VAL A 81 -14.55 21.57 -6.76
N MET A 82 -14.08 20.51 -7.42
CA MET A 82 -13.91 20.51 -8.88
C MET A 82 -15.24 20.61 -9.65
N ARG A 83 -16.34 20.06 -9.13
CA ARG A 83 -17.66 20.18 -9.79
C ARG A 83 -18.15 21.62 -9.73
N ALA A 84 -18.03 22.26 -8.58
CA ALA A 84 -18.38 23.66 -8.40
C ALA A 84 -17.53 24.57 -9.32
N GLU A 85 -16.23 24.32 -9.37
CA GLU A 85 -15.28 25.06 -10.22
C GLU A 85 -15.56 24.89 -11.72
N LEU A 86 -15.81 23.66 -12.19
CA LEU A 86 -16.12 23.42 -13.61
C LEU A 86 -17.46 24.06 -14.02
N LEU A 87 -18.42 24.15 -13.10
CA LEU A 87 -19.69 24.86 -13.30
C LEU A 87 -19.49 26.38 -13.34
N GLU A 88 -18.70 26.92 -12.42
CA GLU A 88 -18.35 28.35 -12.35
C GLU A 88 -17.60 28.81 -13.61
N ASN A 89 -16.63 28.01 -14.07
CA ASN A 89 -15.88 28.24 -15.30
C ASN A 89 -16.69 27.95 -16.57
N GLY A 90 -17.92 27.45 -16.45
CA GLY A 90 -18.79 27.11 -17.57
C GLY A 90 -18.26 26.00 -18.48
N THR A 91 -17.28 25.23 -18.00
CA THR A 91 -16.67 24.08 -18.70
C THR A 91 -17.63 22.90 -18.74
N ILE A 92 -18.42 22.75 -17.67
CA ILE A 92 -19.58 21.87 -17.62
C ILE A 92 -20.84 22.69 -17.31
N LEU A 93 -22.00 22.15 -17.64
CA LEU A 93 -23.31 22.70 -17.29
C LEU A 93 -24.20 21.63 -16.66
N GLU A 94 -25.04 22.03 -15.71
CA GLU A 94 -26.08 21.14 -15.18
C GLU A 94 -27.21 21.00 -16.21
N GLY A 95 -27.62 19.76 -16.47
CA GLY A 95 -28.73 19.44 -17.34
C GLY A 95 -29.38 18.11 -16.98
N GLU A 96 -30.45 17.76 -17.68
CA GLU A 96 -31.11 16.47 -17.55
C GLU A 96 -30.41 15.44 -18.43
N ILE A 97 -29.84 14.40 -17.79
CA ILE A 97 -29.25 13.24 -18.45
C ILE A 97 -29.84 11.99 -17.81
N THR A 98 -30.60 11.23 -18.59
CA THR A 98 -31.21 9.96 -18.16
C THR A 98 -30.28 8.79 -18.45
N LYS A 99 -30.57 7.63 -17.87
CA LYS A 99 -29.90 6.37 -18.18
C LYS A 99 -29.98 6.07 -19.68
N GLU A 100 -31.16 6.26 -20.28
CA GLU A 100 -31.40 6.04 -21.70
C GLU A 100 -30.53 6.96 -22.56
N ASP A 101 -30.35 8.22 -22.14
CA ASP A 101 -29.44 9.17 -22.80
C ASP A 101 -28.00 8.69 -22.73
N VAL A 102 -27.51 8.30 -21.54
CA VAL A 102 -26.14 7.78 -21.38
C VAL A 102 -25.92 6.53 -22.23
N LEU A 103 -26.87 5.60 -22.25
CA LEU A 103 -26.80 4.40 -23.09
C LEU A 103 -26.86 4.72 -24.58
N ARG A 104 -27.60 5.77 -24.97
CA ARG A 104 -27.66 6.28 -26.34
C ARG A 104 -26.32 6.89 -26.76
N TYR A 105 -25.73 7.73 -25.92
CA TYR A 105 -24.43 8.36 -26.16
C TYR A 105 -23.30 7.34 -26.21
N ALA A 106 -23.36 6.32 -25.35
CA ALA A 106 -22.40 5.22 -25.33
C ALA A 106 -22.34 4.41 -26.64
N LYS A 107 -23.41 4.41 -27.45
CA LYS A 107 -23.41 3.75 -28.78
C LYS A 107 -22.56 4.49 -29.81
N ASN A 108 -22.24 5.77 -29.58
CA ASN A 108 -21.47 6.58 -30.52
C ASN A 108 -20.49 7.53 -29.78
N PRO A 109 -19.45 6.98 -29.14
CA PRO A 109 -18.55 7.73 -28.25
C PRO A 109 -17.74 8.82 -28.97
N ASN A 110 -17.52 8.70 -30.29
CA ASN A 110 -16.85 9.73 -31.09
C ASN A 110 -17.72 10.97 -31.29
N SER A 111 -19.05 10.81 -31.25
CA SER A 111 -20.00 11.91 -31.40
C SER A 111 -20.39 12.53 -30.06
N TYR A 112 -20.37 11.74 -28.99
CA TYR A 112 -20.76 12.13 -27.64
C TYR A 112 -19.71 11.63 -26.62
N PRO A 113 -18.51 12.24 -26.61
CA PRO A 113 -17.46 11.82 -25.70
C PRO A 113 -17.90 12.01 -24.24
N MET A 114 -17.73 10.95 -23.47
CA MET A 114 -18.00 10.96 -22.03
C MET A 114 -16.70 11.23 -21.27
N ALA A 115 -16.79 11.99 -20.20
CA ALA A 115 -15.67 12.25 -19.30
C ALA A 115 -16.12 12.06 -17.85
N CYS A 116 -15.24 11.53 -17.03
CA CYS A 116 -15.37 11.56 -15.58
C CYS A 116 -14.48 12.67 -14.99
N PHE A 117 -14.87 13.21 -13.85
CA PHE A 117 -14.10 14.19 -13.12
C PHE A 117 -14.25 14.09 -11.61
N ASN A 118 -13.13 14.25 -10.91
CA ASN A 118 -13.09 14.46 -9.47
C ASN A 118 -11.84 15.25 -9.07
N ALA A 119 -11.82 15.73 -7.82
CA ALA A 119 -10.72 16.52 -7.29
C ALA A 119 -9.36 15.78 -7.31
N VAL A 120 -9.38 14.44 -7.42
CA VAL A 120 -8.18 13.57 -7.35
C VAL A 120 -7.56 13.33 -8.74
N ARG A 121 -8.36 13.27 -9.81
CA ARG A 121 -7.90 12.84 -11.15
C ARG A 121 -8.10 13.89 -12.23
N GLY A 122 -8.71 15.03 -11.92
CA GLY A 122 -9.07 16.00 -12.94
C GLY A 122 -10.21 15.49 -13.83
N LEU A 123 -10.37 16.07 -15.02
CA LEU A 123 -11.35 15.64 -16.04
C LEU A 123 -10.66 14.69 -17.03
N TYR A 124 -11.19 13.48 -17.23
CA TYR A 124 -10.60 12.46 -18.08
C TYR A 124 -11.67 11.69 -18.87
N PRO A 125 -11.38 11.29 -20.12
CA PRO A 125 -12.34 10.59 -20.97
C PRO A 125 -12.61 9.17 -20.45
N VAL A 126 -13.84 8.69 -20.63
CA VAL A 126 -14.29 7.36 -20.20
C VAL A 126 -15.21 6.71 -21.23
N CYS A 127 -15.39 5.39 -21.12
CA CYS A 127 -16.30 4.60 -21.94
C CYS A 127 -17.09 3.62 -21.06
N LEU A 128 -18.29 3.22 -21.50
CA LEU A 128 -19.15 2.30 -20.77
C LEU A 128 -18.84 0.83 -21.09
N ALA A 129 -18.34 0.10 -20.09
CA ALA A 129 -18.10 -1.34 -20.15
C ALA A 129 -19.41 -2.11 -19.92
N GLY A 130 -20.17 -2.36 -20.99
CA GLY A 130 -21.46 -3.08 -20.90
C GLY A 130 -22.19 -3.31 -22.23
N ILE A 131 -21.72 -2.71 -23.32
CA ILE A 131 -22.28 -2.89 -24.69
C ILE A 131 -21.27 -3.65 -25.59
N GLN A 132 -20.12 -4.06 -25.03
CA GLN A 132 -18.95 -4.55 -25.76
C GLN A 132 -18.99 -6.00 -26.24
N SER A 133 -20.11 -6.73 -26.12
CA SER A 133 -20.19 -8.05 -26.77
C SER A 133 -20.31 -7.98 -28.30
N GLU A 134 -20.54 -6.80 -28.89
CA GLU A 134 -20.69 -6.65 -30.36
C GLU A 134 -19.78 -5.59 -31.02
N LEU A 135 -18.85 -4.96 -30.29
CA LEU A 135 -17.94 -3.96 -30.86
C LEU A 135 -16.49 -4.21 -30.43
N HIS A 136 -15.93 -5.33 -30.89
CA HIS A 136 -14.50 -5.63 -30.73
C HIS A 136 -13.61 -5.07 -31.87
N GLU A 137 -14.12 -4.20 -32.75
CA GLU A 137 -13.30 -3.63 -33.85
C GLU A 137 -13.33 -2.10 -33.99
N SER A 138 -14.14 -1.36 -33.21
CA SER A 138 -14.24 0.11 -33.36
C SER A 138 -13.51 0.94 -32.30
N CYS A 139 -13.20 0.40 -31.11
CA CYS A 139 -12.32 1.09 -30.14
C CYS A 139 -10.83 1.02 -30.49
N VAL A 140 -10.44 0.11 -31.39
CA VAL A 140 -9.05 -0.01 -31.86
C VAL A 140 -8.72 1.05 -32.92
N LYS A 141 -9.70 1.74 -33.51
CA LYS A 141 -9.44 2.74 -34.57
C LYS A 141 -9.15 4.17 -34.10
N TYR A 142 -9.38 4.52 -32.83
CA TYR A 142 -8.87 5.78 -32.26
C TYR A 142 -7.56 5.58 -31.45
N LEU A 143 -7.28 4.36 -31.02
CA LEU A 143 -6.00 3.94 -30.44
C LEU A 143 -5.01 3.33 -31.47
N GLY A 144 -5.44 3.19 -32.73
CA GLY A 144 -4.67 2.59 -33.83
C GLY A 144 -3.91 3.58 -34.72
N TYR A 145 -4.08 4.89 -34.55
CA TYR A 145 -3.39 5.90 -35.37
C TYR A 145 -1.98 6.27 -34.87
N VAL A 146 -1.34 5.37 -34.10
CA VAL A 146 0.09 5.48 -33.73
C VAL A 146 0.93 4.29 -34.24
N LYS A 147 0.36 3.25 -34.86
CA LYS A 147 1.18 2.22 -35.54
C LYS A 147 0.60 1.74 -36.88
N GLN A 148 1.02 2.48 -37.90
CA GLN A 148 1.40 2.07 -39.26
C GLN A 148 0.32 1.76 -40.31
N ASP A 149 0.21 2.70 -41.26
CA ASP A 149 0.02 2.39 -42.68
C ASP A 149 1.19 1.53 -43.19
N SER A 150 0.92 0.29 -43.56
CA SER A 150 1.03 -0.10 -44.97
C SER A 150 0.15 -1.32 -45.25
N SER A 151 -0.74 -1.11 -46.21
CA SER A 151 -1.74 -2.05 -46.69
C SER A 151 -1.14 -3.25 -47.43
N ALA A 152 -1.79 -4.41 -47.32
CA ALA A 152 -1.90 -5.34 -48.44
C ALA A 152 -3.22 -6.12 -48.35
N PRO A 153 -3.89 -6.36 -49.48
CA PRO A 153 -4.43 -7.70 -49.67
C PRO A 153 -4.24 -8.24 -51.10
N GLY A 154 -4.02 -9.55 -51.21
CA GLY A 154 -4.41 -10.34 -52.39
C GLY A 154 -3.34 -11.22 -53.05
N SER A 155 -3.22 -12.46 -52.56
CA SER A 155 -2.93 -13.74 -53.25
C SER A 155 -1.78 -13.91 -54.28
N LEU A 156 -1.19 -15.11 -54.22
CA LEU A 156 -0.49 -15.89 -55.26
C LEU A 156 1.06 -15.83 -55.35
N SER A 157 1.64 -17.01 -55.04
CA SER A 157 2.80 -17.69 -55.64
C SER A 157 4.18 -17.01 -55.75
N THR A 158 5.14 -17.60 -55.03
CA THR A 158 6.46 -18.07 -55.49
C THR A 158 7.28 -17.18 -56.46
N ILE A 159 8.47 -16.74 -56.02
CA ILE A 159 9.82 -17.13 -56.53
C ILE A 159 10.88 -16.10 -56.08
N ALA A 160 11.94 -16.67 -55.53
CA ALA A 160 13.32 -16.25 -55.29
C ALA A 160 13.91 -14.94 -55.86
N SER A 161 14.86 -14.43 -55.06
CA SER A 161 16.25 -14.06 -55.39
C SER A 161 16.66 -12.61 -55.70
N THR A 162 17.81 -12.29 -55.09
CA THR A 162 18.91 -11.39 -55.52
C THR A 162 18.92 -9.92 -55.06
N ILE A 163 19.92 -9.66 -54.20
CA ILE A 163 20.67 -8.41 -53.97
C ILE A 163 21.39 -7.96 -55.27
N PRO A 164 22.14 -6.83 -55.39
CA PRO A 164 22.12 -5.47 -54.79
C PRO A 164 22.32 -4.32 -55.85
N LEU A 165 22.43 -3.08 -55.33
CA LEU A 165 23.49 -2.08 -55.63
C LEU A 165 23.25 -0.93 -56.63
N ALA A 166 23.77 0.24 -56.21
CA ALA A 166 24.41 1.32 -56.97
C ALA A 166 23.64 2.63 -57.23
N LEU A 167 24.00 3.64 -56.43
CA LEU A 167 24.74 4.85 -56.80
C LEU A 167 24.34 5.65 -58.07
N GLN A 168 24.21 6.96 -57.81
CA GLN A 168 24.88 8.07 -58.51
C GLN A 168 24.13 8.92 -59.56
N THR A 169 24.27 10.23 -59.31
CA THR A 169 24.75 11.30 -60.21
C THR A 169 23.76 12.18 -60.97
N ASN A 170 23.80 13.45 -60.54
CA ASN A 170 24.27 14.64 -61.28
C ASN A 170 23.29 15.47 -62.15
N ASP A 171 23.30 16.76 -61.76
CA ASP A 171 23.55 17.96 -62.55
C ASP A 171 22.66 18.30 -63.76
N VAL A 172 22.25 19.56 -63.84
CA VAL A 172 22.91 20.59 -64.68
C VAL A 172 22.07 21.90 -64.64
N THR A 173 22.76 23.03 -64.43
CA THR A 173 22.37 24.46 -64.51
C THR A 173 22.22 24.91 -66.00
N PRO A 174 22.17 26.19 -66.50
CA PRO A 174 22.32 27.53 -65.89
C PRO A 174 21.50 28.73 -66.52
N ASN A 175 21.70 29.94 -65.95
CA ASN A 175 21.76 31.31 -66.54
C ASN A 175 20.66 31.91 -67.45
N THR A 176 20.21 33.16 -67.15
CA THR A 176 20.62 34.43 -67.81
C THR A 176 19.79 35.68 -67.38
N THR A 177 20.49 36.76 -67.01
CA THR A 177 20.07 38.19 -67.01
C THR A 177 20.45 38.82 -68.38
N PRO A 178 19.95 40.00 -68.89
CA PRO A 178 19.82 41.30 -68.18
C PRO A 178 18.68 42.29 -68.61
N THR A 179 18.49 43.34 -67.77
CA THR A 179 18.04 44.75 -67.95
C THR A 179 16.73 45.23 -68.66
N SER A 180 15.90 45.88 -67.81
CA SER A 180 15.17 47.19 -67.92
C SER A 180 13.96 47.42 -68.87
N THR A 181 12.77 47.61 -68.25
CA THR A 181 11.65 48.61 -68.42
C THR A 181 11.23 49.08 -69.83
N PRO A 182 9.96 49.51 -70.11
CA PRO A 182 9.02 50.22 -69.19
C PRO A 182 7.47 50.06 -69.39
N ILE A 183 6.68 50.68 -68.47
CA ILE A 183 5.32 51.32 -68.62
C ILE A 183 4.10 50.40 -68.92
N SER A 184 2.85 50.56 -68.44
CA SER A 184 2.10 51.05 -67.26
C SER A 184 0.59 50.77 -67.56
N SER A 185 -0.34 50.92 -66.59
CA SER A 185 -1.82 50.91 -66.80
C SER A 185 -2.54 49.52 -66.74
N PRO A 186 -3.89 49.40 -66.79
CA PRO A 186 -4.73 49.06 -65.61
C PRO A 186 -5.90 48.06 -65.88
N GLN A 187 -6.76 47.84 -64.87
CA GLN A 187 -8.24 47.65 -64.91
C GLN A 187 -9.01 46.78 -65.96
N GLN A 188 -9.94 45.96 -65.42
CA GLN A 188 -11.38 45.79 -65.75
C GLN A 188 -11.94 44.82 -66.84
N SER A 189 -12.86 43.96 -66.35
CA SER A 189 -14.24 43.59 -66.80
C SER A 189 -14.53 42.86 -68.14
N ASN A 190 -15.22 41.70 -68.08
CA ASN A 190 -16.66 41.54 -68.40
C ASN A 190 -17.23 40.09 -68.32
N SER A 191 -18.34 39.98 -67.59
CA SER A 191 -19.60 39.20 -67.73
C SER A 191 -19.79 37.87 -68.54
N SER A 192 -20.46 36.91 -67.86
CA SER A 192 -21.76 36.23 -68.18
C SER A 192 -21.85 34.69 -68.40
N SER A 193 -22.38 34.03 -67.34
CA SER A 193 -23.45 33.00 -67.25
C SER A 193 -23.47 31.70 -68.09
N SER A 194 -23.47 30.52 -67.42
CA SER A 194 -24.71 29.77 -67.04
C SER A 194 -24.49 28.46 -66.24
N SER A 195 -25.13 28.42 -65.06
CA SER A 195 -25.81 27.30 -64.33
C SER A 195 -25.07 26.04 -63.78
N GLN A 196 -24.90 26.10 -62.45
CA GLN A 196 -24.69 25.15 -61.32
C GLN A 196 -25.69 23.97 -61.19
N PRO A 197 -25.65 23.08 -60.13
CA PRO A 197 -24.96 23.12 -58.80
C PRO A 197 -24.25 21.80 -58.40
N ARG A 198 -23.52 21.59 -57.29
CA ARG A 198 -23.19 22.30 -56.02
C ARG A 198 -21.97 21.53 -55.44
N SER A 199 -20.87 22.20 -55.11
CA SER A 199 -19.80 21.64 -54.27
C SER A 199 -19.53 22.61 -53.13
N GLU A 200 -19.57 22.09 -51.91
CA GLU A 200 -19.46 22.82 -50.66
C GLU A 200 -18.08 23.44 -50.45
N ILE A 201 -18.11 24.43 -49.57
CA ILE A 201 -17.15 25.49 -49.33
C ILE A 201 -15.93 24.97 -48.55
N ASP A 202 -14.76 25.38 -49.02
CA ASP A 202 -13.50 25.38 -48.28
C ASP A 202 -13.53 26.53 -47.26
N VAL A 203 -13.43 26.24 -45.97
CA VAL A 203 -13.11 27.23 -44.93
C VAL A 203 -11.74 26.87 -44.36
N THR A 204 -10.84 27.83 -44.54
CA THR A 204 -9.47 27.94 -44.09
C THR A 204 -9.24 27.63 -42.61
N SER A 205 -8.07 27.02 -42.35
CA SER A 205 -7.19 27.28 -41.19
C SER A 205 -7.79 27.02 -39.80
N GLU A 206 -7.73 25.78 -39.32
CA GLU A 206 -7.74 25.52 -37.87
C GLU A 206 -6.32 25.41 -37.31
N VAL A 207 -6.11 26.29 -36.34
CA VAL A 207 -4.93 26.53 -35.54
C VAL A 207 -4.64 25.32 -34.66
N LEU A 208 -3.43 24.76 -34.79
CA LEU A 208 -2.87 23.80 -33.83
C LEU A 208 -2.79 24.44 -32.43
N PRO A 209 -3.17 23.73 -31.35
CA PRO A 209 -2.97 24.22 -29.99
C PRO A 209 -1.47 24.35 -29.65
N PRO A 210 -1.04 25.41 -28.94
CA PRO A 210 0.38 25.73 -28.68
C PRO A 210 1.06 24.86 -27.59
N TRP A 211 0.58 23.64 -27.32
CA TRP A 211 1.17 22.74 -26.31
C TRP A 211 1.56 21.36 -26.87
N ALA A 212 1.39 21.12 -28.17
CA ALA A 212 1.74 19.85 -28.80
C ALA A 212 3.14 19.90 -29.42
N ASP A 213 4.18 19.93 -28.59
CA ASP A 213 5.52 19.58 -29.05
C ASP A 213 5.67 18.05 -29.10
N CYS A 214 6.06 17.55 -30.27
CA CYS A 214 6.28 16.15 -30.55
C CYS A 214 7.50 15.62 -29.76
N ILE A 215 7.30 14.68 -28.83
CA ILE A 215 8.37 13.99 -28.12
C ILE A 215 8.96 12.89 -29.02
N SER A 216 10.24 13.00 -29.35
CA SER A 216 11.01 11.99 -30.10
C SER A 216 11.38 10.77 -29.24
N PRO A 217 11.40 9.53 -29.77
CA PRO A 217 11.57 8.28 -29.01
C PRO A 217 13.04 7.85 -28.78
N THR A 218 14.00 8.77 -28.70
CA THR A 218 15.37 8.41 -28.33
C THR A 218 15.47 8.23 -26.80
N PRO A 219 15.99 7.11 -26.29
CA PRO A 219 16.15 6.92 -24.85
C PRO A 219 17.10 7.97 -24.29
N PHE A 220 16.64 8.75 -23.32
CA PHE A 220 17.47 9.68 -22.56
C PHE A 220 18.59 8.89 -21.86
N PRO A 221 19.86 9.33 -21.91
CA PRO A 221 20.92 8.64 -21.19
C PRO A 221 20.73 8.83 -19.67
N TRP A 222 20.58 7.72 -18.95
CA TRP A 222 20.37 7.68 -17.50
C TRP A 222 21.52 8.34 -16.74
N ARG A 223 21.22 8.99 -15.62
CA ARG A 223 22.18 9.76 -14.82
C ARG A 223 22.57 8.95 -13.59
N ARG A 224 23.85 8.98 -13.22
CA ARG A 224 24.37 8.34 -12.01
C ARG A 224 24.03 9.19 -10.78
N GLY A 225 23.26 8.65 -9.85
CA GLY A 225 22.81 9.40 -8.68
C GLY A 225 22.92 8.62 -7.39
N VAL A 226 23.07 9.37 -6.31
CA VAL A 226 22.87 8.82 -4.96
C VAL A 226 21.76 9.59 -4.26
N ILE A 227 20.85 8.85 -3.63
CA ILE A 227 19.96 9.38 -2.60
C ILE A 227 20.63 9.12 -1.25
N ILE A 228 20.96 10.18 -0.52
CA ILE A 228 21.46 10.07 0.85
C ILE A 228 20.26 10.03 1.76
N ASP A 229 20.04 8.87 2.37
CA ASP A 229 18.93 8.56 3.25
C ASP A 229 19.24 8.97 4.70
N CYS A 230 18.63 10.05 5.15
CA CYS A 230 18.70 10.54 6.53
C CYS A 230 17.73 9.77 7.46
N TYR A 231 17.62 8.46 7.29
CA TYR A 231 16.75 7.57 8.09
C TYR A 231 15.24 7.89 8.04
N ASP A 232 14.76 8.37 6.89
CA ASP A 232 13.32 8.58 6.71
C ASP A 232 12.59 7.29 6.33
N SER A 233 11.33 7.18 6.73
CA SER A 233 10.46 6.07 6.33
C SER A 233 9.99 6.15 4.88
N TYR A 234 10.13 7.31 4.22
CA TYR A 234 9.58 7.61 2.91
C TYR A 234 10.63 7.72 1.82
N THR A 235 11.93 7.63 2.13
CA THR A 235 13.03 7.81 1.16
C THR A 235 12.85 6.98 -0.11
N ASN A 236 12.45 5.71 0.03
CA ASN A 236 12.27 4.80 -1.12
C ASN A 236 11.15 5.25 -2.07
N ASN A 237 10.17 6.01 -1.59
CA ASN A 237 9.11 6.54 -2.43
C ASN A 237 9.64 7.52 -3.49
N LEU A 238 10.79 8.16 -3.25
CA LEU A 238 11.44 9.06 -4.22
C LEU A 238 11.79 8.34 -5.52
N LEU A 239 12.09 7.05 -5.45
CA LEU A 239 12.45 6.25 -6.62
C LEU A 239 11.31 6.14 -7.64
N GLN A 240 10.05 6.20 -7.18
CA GLN A 240 8.89 6.22 -8.07
C GLN A 240 8.69 7.56 -8.80
N LEU A 241 9.44 8.60 -8.45
CA LEU A 241 9.38 9.91 -9.12
C LEU A 241 10.24 9.96 -10.39
N PHE A 242 11.15 9.01 -10.60
CA PHE A 242 11.92 8.91 -11.83
C PHE A 242 11.05 8.45 -13.00
N GLU A 243 11.49 8.72 -14.23
CA GLU A 243 10.72 8.38 -15.44
C GLU A 243 10.65 6.87 -15.68
N GLN A 244 9.43 6.36 -15.76
CA GLN A 244 9.17 4.94 -15.96
C GLN A 244 9.17 4.57 -17.44
N GLY A 245 9.84 3.48 -17.78
CA GLY A 245 9.87 2.89 -19.11
C GLY A 245 10.05 1.38 -19.04
N ASP A 246 10.25 0.73 -20.19
CA ASP A 246 10.54 -0.70 -20.24
C ASP A 246 11.83 -1.01 -19.44
N HIS A 247 11.81 -2.07 -18.63
CA HIS A 247 12.92 -2.45 -17.73
C HIS A 247 13.32 -1.37 -16.69
N PHE A 248 12.39 -0.49 -16.31
CA PHE A 248 12.63 0.63 -15.37
C PHE A 248 13.44 0.23 -14.12
N ASP A 249 13.01 -0.80 -13.39
CA ASP A 249 13.67 -1.20 -12.13
C ASP A 249 15.13 -1.62 -12.32
N THR A 250 15.43 -2.36 -13.40
CA THR A 250 16.81 -2.79 -13.73
C THR A 250 17.68 -1.60 -14.11
N ILE A 251 17.13 -0.65 -14.89
CA ILE A 251 17.91 0.51 -15.28
C ILE A 251 18.08 1.47 -14.10
N LEU A 252 17.04 1.68 -13.29
CA LEU A 252 17.10 2.53 -12.11
C LEU A 252 18.14 2.01 -11.10
N SER A 253 18.11 0.71 -10.78
CA SER A 253 19.07 0.09 -9.84
C SER A 253 20.52 0.14 -10.31
N SER A 254 20.75 0.15 -11.63
CA SER A 254 22.09 0.31 -12.19
C SER A 254 22.61 1.75 -12.19
N HIS A 255 21.76 2.76 -11.95
CA HIS A 255 22.11 4.17 -12.05
C HIS A 255 21.88 4.99 -10.78
N VAL A 256 20.96 4.57 -9.91
CA VAL A 256 20.61 5.29 -8.68
C VAL A 256 20.79 4.35 -7.49
N ALA A 257 21.64 4.74 -6.56
CA ALA A 257 21.83 4.04 -5.29
C ALA A 257 21.25 4.84 -4.12
N VAL A 258 20.77 4.16 -3.09
CA VAL A 258 20.35 4.77 -1.83
C VAL A 258 21.37 4.39 -0.76
N LEU A 259 21.98 5.38 -0.10
CA LEU A 259 22.99 5.17 0.94
C LEU A 259 22.52 5.83 2.24
N ARG A 260 22.70 5.20 3.41
CA ARG A 260 22.38 5.87 4.68
C ARG A 260 23.37 7.00 4.93
N ALA A 261 22.91 8.05 5.59
CA ALA A 261 23.69 9.26 5.87
C ALA A 261 25.01 8.98 6.65
N ASP A 262 25.07 7.91 7.42
CA ASP A 262 26.21 7.50 8.26
C ASP A 262 26.90 6.20 7.79
N GLN A 263 26.45 5.62 6.67
CA GLN A 263 26.95 4.33 6.19
C GLN A 263 28.43 4.38 5.78
N ILE A 264 28.89 5.55 5.32
CA ILE A 264 30.22 5.74 4.72
C ILE A 264 30.79 7.05 5.24
N SER A 265 32.07 7.01 5.62
CA SER A 265 32.79 8.20 6.06
C SER A 265 32.91 9.24 4.94
N TRP A 266 32.97 10.53 5.29
CA TRP A 266 33.17 11.60 4.31
C TRP A 266 34.40 11.42 3.41
N SER A 267 35.53 10.98 3.99
CA SER A 267 36.77 10.77 3.22
C SER A 267 36.61 9.70 2.15
N GLU A 268 35.90 8.63 2.47
CA GLU A 268 35.60 7.54 1.56
C GLU A 268 34.56 7.95 0.52
N PHE A 269 33.47 8.59 0.92
CA PHE A 269 32.44 9.09 0.01
C PHE A 269 33.03 10.04 -1.03
N ARG A 270 33.85 11.01 -0.59
CA ARG A 270 34.52 11.98 -1.46
C ARG A 270 35.46 11.35 -2.47
N SER A 271 36.19 10.31 -2.08
CA SER A 271 37.24 9.71 -2.93
C SER A 271 36.73 8.57 -3.82
N ARG A 272 35.75 7.78 -3.35
CA ARG A 272 35.29 6.56 -4.04
C ARG A 272 33.93 6.69 -4.71
N ILE A 273 33.06 7.59 -4.23
CA ILE A 273 31.67 7.65 -4.67
C ILE A 273 31.42 8.92 -5.47
N LEU A 274 31.69 10.08 -4.87
CA LEU A 274 31.40 11.39 -5.45
C LEU A 274 31.94 11.59 -6.89
N PRO A 275 33.15 11.12 -7.28
CA PRO A 275 33.65 11.27 -8.65
C PRO A 275 32.76 10.60 -9.72
N ASP A 276 32.00 9.59 -9.33
CA ASP A 276 31.11 8.82 -10.20
C ASP A 276 29.67 9.33 -10.21
N LEU A 277 29.33 10.36 -9.43
CA LEU A 277 27.95 10.86 -9.33
C LEU A 277 27.70 12.02 -10.27
N ASP A 278 26.56 12.02 -10.95
CA ASP A 278 26.00 13.14 -11.71
C ASP A 278 25.10 14.04 -10.85
N PHE A 279 24.46 13.50 -9.82
CA PHE A 279 23.63 14.27 -8.90
C PHE A 279 23.54 13.61 -7.53
N VAL A 280 23.13 14.39 -6.54
CA VAL A 280 22.79 13.90 -5.19
C VAL A 280 21.39 14.39 -4.81
N ILE A 281 20.59 13.51 -4.20
CA ILE A 281 19.35 13.89 -3.52
C ILE A 281 19.57 13.68 -2.03
N LEU A 282 19.37 14.73 -1.23
CA LEU A 282 19.31 14.60 0.23
C LEU A 282 17.86 14.33 0.60
N SER A 283 17.59 13.15 1.14
CA SER A 283 16.24 12.74 1.48
C SER A 283 15.67 13.62 2.61
N PRO A 284 14.36 13.49 2.88
CA PRO A 284 13.81 13.83 4.18
C PRO A 284 14.48 13.05 5.32
N GLY A 285 14.14 13.38 6.55
CA GLY A 285 14.60 12.66 7.73
C GLY A 285 14.01 13.22 9.01
N PRO A 286 14.07 12.47 10.12
CA PRO A 286 13.83 13.01 11.44
C PRO A 286 15.03 13.85 11.91
N GLY A 287 14.82 14.61 12.97
CA GLY A 287 15.86 15.37 13.64
C GLY A 287 16.00 16.81 13.13
N SER A 288 17.22 17.34 13.23
CA SER A 288 17.50 18.76 12.98
C SER A 288 18.75 18.94 12.12
N PRO A 289 18.76 19.90 11.18
CA PRO A 289 19.96 20.20 10.39
C PRO A 289 21.12 20.76 11.23
N HIS A 290 20.85 21.17 12.48
CA HIS A 290 21.87 21.63 13.43
C HIS A 290 22.58 20.49 14.16
N VAL A 291 22.13 19.26 13.99
CA VAL A 291 22.76 18.05 14.52
C VAL A 291 23.46 17.36 13.35
N PRO A 292 24.81 17.41 13.26
CA PRO A 292 25.53 16.86 12.10
C PRO A 292 25.23 15.39 11.81
N ALA A 293 24.97 14.58 12.85
CA ALA A 293 24.63 13.17 12.72
C ALA A 293 23.30 12.92 11.97
N ASP A 294 22.34 13.86 12.01
CA ASP A 294 21.03 13.70 11.38
C ASP A 294 21.10 13.88 9.85
N VAL A 295 22.10 14.63 9.35
CA VAL A 295 22.33 14.86 7.91
C VAL A 295 23.51 14.03 7.38
N GLY A 296 24.42 13.64 8.26
CA GLY A 296 25.60 12.81 7.98
C GLY A 296 26.43 13.33 6.81
N VAL A 297 26.85 12.41 5.93
CA VAL A 297 27.72 12.70 4.78
C VAL A 297 27.11 13.70 3.79
N GLY A 298 25.77 13.84 3.79
CA GLY A 298 25.08 14.87 3.01
C GLY A 298 25.39 16.28 3.50
N GLY A 299 25.51 16.46 4.82
CA GLY A 299 25.91 17.72 5.44
C GLY A 299 27.37 18.07 5.13
N ASP A 300 28.26 17.08 5.19
CA ASP A 300 29.68 17.24 4.82
C ASP A 300 29.84 17.64 3.34
N LEU A 301 29.05 17.05 2.44
CA LEU A 301 29.02 17.42 1.03
C LEU A 301 28.59 18.86 0.82
N LEU A 302 27.49 19.28 1.45
CA LEU A 302 27.03 20.67 1.37
C LEU A 302 28.11 21.62 1.90
N LEU A 303 28.74 21.31 3.04
CA LEU A 303 29.81 22.12 3.64
C LEU A 303 31.01 22.27 2.70
N ALA A 304 31.43 21.18 2.06
CA ALA A 304 32.51 21.20 1.08
C ALA A 304 32.17 22.08 -0.13
N MET A 305 30.91 22.07 -0.58
CA MET A 305 30.45 22.94 -1.67
C MET A 305 30.38 24.41 -1.25
N ALA A 306 29.87 24.71 -0.05
CA ALA A 306 29.76 26.09 0.44
C ALA A 306 31.11 26.74 0.76
N SER A 307 32.12 25.93 1.12
CA SER A 307 33.49 26.39 1.39
C SER A 307 34.37 26.52 0.15
N GLU A 308 33.82 26.28 -1.05
CA GLU A 308 34.55 26.29 -2.33
C GLU A 308 35.82 25.41 -2.28
N ASN A 309 35.70 24.23 -1.66
CA ASN A 309 36.85 23.34 -1.50
C ASN A 309 37.40 22.91 -2.88
N PRO A 310 38.67 23.21 -3.21
CA PRO A 310 39.23 22.92 -4.54
C PRO A 310 39.34 21.42 -4.84
N GLU A 311 39.28 20.56 -3.81
CA GLU A 311 39.30 19.10 -3.96
C GLU A 311 37.91 18.51 -4.27
N VAL A 312 36.84 19.31 -4.20
CA VAL A 312 35.47 18.86 -4.43
C VAL A 312 34.88 19.57 -5.65
N ARG A 313 34.61 18.78 -6.69
CA ARG A 313 33.91 19.26 -7.87
C ARG A 313 32.45 19.55 -7.52
N SER A 314 31.95 20.72 -7.92
CA SER A 314 30.54 21.07 -7.76
C SER A 314 29.64 20.06 -8.47
N ILE A 315 28.52 19.70 -7.84
CA ILE A 315 27.55 18.71 -8.32
C ILE A 315 26.13 19.19 -8.03
N PRO A 316 25.14 18.97 -8.91
CA PRO A 316 23.75 19.29 -8.63
C PRO A 316 23.20 18.53 -7.42
N ILE A 317 22.56 19.26 -6.49
CA ILE A 317 21.93 18.69 -5.29
C ILE A 317 20.48 19.15 -5.16
N LEU A 318 19.60 18.20 -4.86
CA LEU A 318 18.23 18.47 -4.45
C LEU A 318 18.01 18.03 -3.00
N GLY A 319 17.75 18.97 -2.10
CA GLY A 319 17.38 18.69 -0.71
C GLY A 319 15.86 18.66 -0.51
N ILE A 320 15.36 17.65 0.20
CA ILE A 320 13.93 17.50 0.48
C ILE A 320 13.72 17.50 2.00
N CYS A 321 12.77 18.29 2.49
CA CYS A 321 12.49 18.44 3.93
C CYS A 321 13.76 18.73 4.74
N LEU A 322 14.30 17.77 5.51
CA LEU A 322 15.56 17.93 6.24
C LEU A 322 16.72 18.34 5.33
N GLY A 323 16.83 17.79 4.13
CA GLY A 323 17.84 18.21 3.14
C GLY A 323 17.69 19.67 2.70
N HIS A 324 16.45 20.17 2.57
CA HIS A 324 16.17 21.58 2.28
C HIS A 324 16.56 22.48 3.46
N GLN A 325 16.27 22.04 4.68
CA GLN A 325 16.62 22.77 5.90
C GLN A 325 18.14 22.81 6.12
N ALA A 326 18.84 21.70 5.85
CA ALA A 326 20.30 21.61 5.92
C ALA A 326 20.98 22.57 4.93
N LEU A 327 20.46 22.63 3.70
CA LEU A 327 20.91 23.61 2.70
C LEU A 327 20.77 25.03 3.23
N ALA A 328 19.62 25.42 3.76
CA ALA A 328 19.41 26.76 4.30
C ALA A 328 20.33 27.05 5.50
N ALA A 329 20.40 26.13 6.46
CA ALA A 329 21.19 26.26 7.69
C ALA A 329 22.67 26.49 7.40
N LEU A 330 23.22 25.77 6.42
CA LEU A 330 24.63 25.86 6.07
C LEU A 330 25.05 27.24 5.55
N PHE A 331 24.19 27.90 4.77
CA PHE A 331 24.45 29.26 4.27
C PHE A 331 24.11 30.35 5.30
N GLY A 332 23.87 29.97 6.56
CA GLY A 332 23.55 30.89 7.66
C GLY A 332 22.06 31.18 7.83
N GLY A 333 21.19 30.44 7.15
CA GLY A 333 19.76 30.51 7.34
C GLY A 333 19.35 29.98 8.71
N LYS A 334 18.30 30.55 9.31
CA LYS A 334 17.79 30.07 10.59
C LYS A 334 16.68 29.05 10.37
N VAL A 335 16.81 27.88 11.00
CA VAL A 335 15.75 26.86 11.03
C VAL A 335 15.05 26.97 12.37
N VAL A 336 13.72 27.09 12.32
CA VAL A 336 12.86 27.35 13.48
C VAL A 336 11.70 26.36 13.50
N SER A 337 11.01 26.24 14.63
CA SER A 337 9.74 25.52 14.68
C SER A 337 8.75 26.13 13.69
N ALA A 338 8.08 25.28 12.92
CA ALA A 338 7.00 25.70 12.02
C ALA A 338 5.89 26.39 12.82
N GLY A 339 5.24 27.39 12.22
CA GLY A 339 4.16 28.14 12.90
C GLY A 339 2.98 27.24 13.26
N GLU A 340 2.69 26.29 12.39
CA GLU A 340 1.80 25.16 12.61
C GLU A 340 2.55 23.86 12.30
N LEU A 341 2.48 22.86 13.17
CA LEU A 341 3.07 21.55 12.89
C LEU A 341 2.19 20.76 11.91
N VAL A 342 2.76 20.42 10.76
CA VAL A 342 2.04 19.78 9.67
C VAL A 342 2.65 18.41 9.38
N HIS A 343 1.95 17.36 9.81
CA HIS A 343 2.28 15.96 9.51
C HIS A 343 1.16 15.32 8.71
N GLY A 344 1.47 14.79 7.52
CA GLY A 344 0.53 14.06 6.69
C GLY A 344 -0.60 14.88 6.08
N ARG A 345 -0.45 16.21 6.01
CA ARG A 345 -1.46 17.11 5.44
C ARG A 345 -0.96 17.80 4.19
N ASN A 346 -1.88 17.99 3.23
CA ASN A 346 -1.63 18.81 2.06
C ASN A 346 -1.65 20.29 2.44
N VAL A 347 -0.63 21.03 2.00
CA VAL A 347 -0.57 22.49 2.14
C VAL A 347 -0.48 23.13 0.75
N PRO A 348 -0.98 24.37 0.59
CA PRO A 348 -0.82 25.12 -0.65
C PRO A 348 0.63 25.58 -0.83
N ILE A 349 1.12 25.52 -2.07
CA ILE A 349 2.46 25.92 -2.48
C ILE A 349 2.33 26.85 -3.67
N GLN A 350 2.70 28.12 -3.47
CA GLN A 350 2.85 29.11 -4.52
C GLN A 350 4.30 29.07 -5.03
N HIS A 351 4.50 28.93 -6.34
CA HIS A 351 5.83 28.83 -6.95
C HIS A 351 6.03 29.83 -8.08
N ASN A 352 7.28 30.05 -8.48
CA ASN A 352 7.64 30.99 -9.55
C ASN A 352 7.61 30.38 -10.97
N GLY A 353 7.48 29.05 -11.09
CA GLY A 353 7.40 28.34 -12.38
C GLY A 353 8.75 28.23 -13.10
N GLN A 354 9.85 28.45 -12.38
CA GLN A 354 11.23 28.41 -12.89
C GLN A 354 11.99 27.22 -12.29
N SER A 355 13.17 26.92 -12.85
CA SER A 355 14.09 25.90 -12.34
C SER A 355 13.38 24.53 -12.14
N ILE A 356 13.36 24.00 -10.91
CA ILE A 356 12.71 22.73 -10.59
C ILE A 356 11.17 22.78 -10.76
N PHE A 357 10.55 23.95 -10.87
CA PHE A 357 9.12 24.14 -11.15
C PHE A 357 8.81 24.43 -12.63
N LYS A 358 9.80 24.36 -13.53
CA LYS A 358 9.60 24.62 -14.96
C LYS A 358 8.47 23.76 -15.55
N GLY A 359 7.58 24.38 -16.33
CA GLY A 359 6.44 23.69 -16.95
C GLY A 359 5.23 23.50 -16.02
N LEU A 360 5.35 23.79 -14.73
CA LEU A 360 4.19 23.94 -13.84
C LEU A 360 3.69 25.39 -13.96
N ASN A 361 2.38 25.58 -14.02
CA ASN A 361 1.79 26.90 -14.19
C ASN A 361 1.94 27.71 -12.88
N PRO A 362 2.71 28.81 -12.86
CA PRO A 362 2.92 29.59 -11.64
C PRO A 362 1.64 30.28 -11.12
N ASN A 363 0.59 30.41 -11.94
CA ASN A 363 -0.69 30.93 -11.47
C ASN A 363 -1.53 29.87 -10.73
N ARG A 364 -1.06 28.63 -10.66
CA ARG A 364 -1.73 27.54 -9.94
C ARG A 364 -0.99 27.26 -8.64
N VAL A 365 -1.75 27.22 -7.56
CA VAL A 365 -1.27 26.74 -6.27
C VAL A 365 -1.17 25.22 -6.34
N LEU A 366 -0.01 24.67 -6.00
CA LEU A 366 0.16 23.22 -5.86
C LEU A 366 -0.25 22.80 -4.46
N HIS A 367 -0.83 21.60 -4.32
CA HIS A 367 -1.11 20.99 -3.03
C HIS A 367 -0.14 19.86 -2.78
N MET A 368 0.75 20.04 -1.81
CA MET A 368 1.83 19.10 -1.50
C MET A 368 1.83 18.74 -0.02
N VAL A 369 2.22 17.50 0.29
CA VAL A 369 2.25 16.99 1.66
C VAL A 369 3.46 17.50 2.43
N ARG A 370 3.27 17.79 3.71
CA ARG A 370 4.35 18.03 4.68
C ARG A 370 4.36 16.98 5.79
N TYR A 371 5.57 16.65 6.25
CA TYR A 371 5.81 15.86 7.46
C TYR A 371 6.79 16.56 8.39
N ASN A 372 6.79 17.88 8.48
CA ASN A 372 7.84 18.61 9.19
C ASN A 372 7.33 19.38 10.40
N SER A 373 8.20 19.45 11.40
CA SER A 373 8.03 20.26 12.62
C SER A 373 8.89 21.54 12.58
N LEU A 374 9.86 21.57 11.66
CA LEU A 374 10.81 22.66 11.48
C LEU A 374 10.65 23.25 10.08
N THR A 375 10.97 24.54 9.94
CA THR A 375 10.94 25.28 8.67
C THR A 375 12.06 26.32 8.64
N VAL A 376 12.38 26.81 7.44
CA VAL A 376 13.33 27.91 7.27
C VAL A 376 12.61 29.23 7.57
N ASP A 377 13.18 30.03 8.48
CA ASP A 377 12.67 31.35 8.83
C ASP A 377 12.79 32.29 7.62
N SER A 378 11.65 32.75 7.11
CA SER A 378 11.57 33.62 5.93
C SER A 378 12.28 34.97 6.14
N ALA A 379 12.38 35.44 7.39
CA ALA A 379 13.09 36.68 7.72
C ALA A 379 14.62 36.50 7.77
N ALA A 380 15.11 35.25 7.82
CA ALA A 380 16.52 34.92 7.97
C ALA A 380 17.06 34.12 6.77
N VAL A 381 16.45 34.23 5.58
CA VAL A 381 16.98 33.60 4.36
C VAL A 381 18.26 34.35 3.91
N PRO A 382 19.40 33.66 3.77
CA PRO A 382 20.65 34.29 3.34
C PRO A 382 20.57 34.88 1.92
N PRO A 383 21.30 35.96 1.62
CA PRO A 383 21.26 36.62 0.30
C PRO A 383 21.76 35.74 -0.86
N GLN A 384 22.45 34.64 -0.58
CA GLN A 384 22.92 33.66 -1.56
C GLN A 384 21.79 32.73 -2.06
N LEU A 385 20.67 32.67 -1.35
CA LEU A 385 19.53 31.81 -1.67
C LEU A 385 18.35 32.66 -2.16
N ASP A 386 17.73 32.21 -3.26
CA ASP A 386 16.46 32.72 -3.74
C ASP A 386 15.32 31.81 -3.26
N VAL A 387 14.26 32.44 -2.76
CA VAL A 387 13.01 31.74 -2.44
C VAL A 387 12.23 31.54 -3.73
N ILE A 388 12.05 30.28 -4.13
CA ILE A 388 11.41 29.88 -5.40
C ILE A 388 9.99 29.35 -5.20
N ALA A 389 9.62 29.02 -3.95
CA ALA A 389 8.25 28.69 -3.57
C ALA A 389 7.97 29.07 -2.10
N THR A 390 6.74 29.44 -1.81
CA THR A 390 6.24 29.77 -0.47
C THR A 390 4.87 29.14 -0.23
N ASN A 391 4.49 28.98 1.02
CA ASN A 391 3.09 28.76 1.37
C ASN A 391 2.37 30.13 1.34
N PRO A 392 1.32 30.31 0.51
CA PRO A 392 0.63 31.59 0.40
C PRO A 392 -0.15 31.98 1.67
N ASP A 393 -0.48 31.02 2.54
CA ASP A 393 -1.31 31.27 3.71
C ASP A 393 -0.52 31.89 4.88
N ASP A 394 0.72 31.45 5.09
CA ASP A 394 1.57 31.83 6.23
C ASP A 394 2.94 32.42 5.82
N GLY A 395 3.29 32.38 4.53
CA GLY A 395 4.56 32.88 4.01
C GLY A 395 5.77 31.98 4.29
N GLU A 396 5.56 30.75 4.77
CA GLU A 396 6.65 29.81 5.03
C GLU A 396 7.42 29.48 3.74
N VAL A 397 8.74 29.33 3.86
CA VAL A 397 9.63 29.02 2.74
C VAL A 397 9.43 27.56 2.32
N MET A 398 8.97 27.35 1.09
CA MET A 398 8.66 26.02 0.56
C MET A 398 9.65 25.53 -0.50
N GLY A 399 10.42 26.44 -1.09
CA GLY A 399 11.43 26.11 -2.08
C GLY A 399 12.57 27.12 -2.06
N LEU A 400 13.79 26.61 -2.15
CA LEU A 400 15.03 27.40 -2.19
C LEU A 400 15.88 27.00 -3.41
N GLN A 401 16.59 27.97 -3.95
CA GLN A 401 17.63 27.77 -4.94
C GLN A 401 18.84 28.64 -4.61
N HIS A 402 20.05 28.10 -4.71
CA HIS A 402 21.26 28.90 -4.62
C HIS A 402 21.54 29.67 -5.92
N LYS A 403 22.01 30.92 -5.81
CA LYS A 403 22.20 31.83 -6.95
C LYS A 403 23.26 31.38 -7.95
N THR A 404 24.35 30.80 -7.47
CA THR A 404 25.50 30.39 -8.30
C THR A 404 25.74 28.88 -8.31
N LEU A 405 25.77 28.23 -7.14
CA LEU A 405 25.88 26.78 -7.02
C LEU A 405 24.60 26.05 -7.46
N PRO A 406 24.71 24.82 -8.02
CA PRO A 406 23.57 24.02 -8.49
C PRO A 406 22.82 23.35 -7.33
N LEU A 407 22.42 24.13 -6.33
CA LEU A 407 21.76 23.65 -5.11
C LEU A 407 20.30 24.07 -5.11
N TYR A 408 19.42 23.10 -4.90
CA TYR A 408 17.97 23.28 -4.87
C TYR A 408 17.39 22.57 -3.66
N GLY A 409 16.26 23.04 -3.14
CA GLY A 409 15.55 22.27 -2.14
C GLY A 409 14.09 22.61 -2.00
N VAL A 410 13.29 21.66 -1.51
CA VAL A 410 11.86 21.81 -1.24
C VAL A 410 11.52 21.34 0.18
N GLN A 411 10.64 22.08 0.86
CA GLN A 411 10.25 21.76 2.25
C GLN A 411 9.16 20.68 2.34
N PHE A 412 8.39 20.49 1.26
CA PHE A 412 7.34 19.48 1.13
C PHE A 412 7.88 18.16 0.55
N HIS A 413 7.06 17.12 0.59
CA HIS A 413 7.37 15.76 0.16
C HIS A 413 6.77 15.47 -1.22
N PRO A 414 7.52 15.69 -2.32
CA PRO A 414 7.04 15.40 -3.67
C PRO A 414 6.72 13.92 -3.89
N GLU A 415 7.33 13.04 -3.08
CA GLU A 415 7.20 11.59 -3.19
C GLU A 415 5.87 11.07 -2.65
N SER A 416 5.23 11.74 -1.69
CA SER A 416 4.01 11.27 -1.03
C SER A 416 2.90 10.94 -2.03
N ILE A 417 2.17 9.85 -1.80
CA ILE A 417 1.09 9.42 -2.69
C ILE A 417 -0.01 10.49 -2.83
N SER A 418 -0.25 11.28 -1.78
CA SER A 418 -1.19 12.40 -1.84
C SER A 418 -0.64 13.55 -2.68
N SER A 419 0.62 13.95 -2.52
CA SER A 419 1.27 14.97 -3.38
C SER A 419 1.16 14.63 -4.88
N ARG A 420 1.37 13.35 -5.20
CA ARG A 420 1.30 12.82 -6.57
C ARG A 420 -0.12 12.85 -7.17
N ARG A 421 -1.15 12.84 -6.33
CA ARG A 421 -2.57 12.76 -6.72
C ARG A 421 -3.33 14.09 -6.54
N SER A 422 -2.81 15.04 -5.77
CA SER A 422 -3.57 16.23 -5.35
C SER A 422 -3.59 17.37 -6.37
N ASN A 423 -2.89 17.23 -7.51
CA ASN A 423 -2.63 18.35 -8.42
C ASN A 423 -3.31 18.18 -9.80
N HIS A 424 -4.63 17.92 -9.80
CA HIS A 424 -5.49 17.90 -11.00
C HIS A 424 -4.99 17.03 -12.16
N GLY A 425 -4.51 15.81 -11.84
CA GLY A 425 -3.98 14.86 -12.84
C GLY A 425 -2.52 15.12 -13.26
N VAL A 426 -1.86 16.14 -12.69
CA VAL A 426 -0.43 16.37 -12.85
C VAL A 426 0.30 15.78 -11.64
N ASP A 427 1.21 14.84 -11.88
CA ASP A 427 2.15 14.38 -10.85
C ASP A 427 3.28 15.43 -10.72
N ALA A 428 3.04 16.45 -9.90
CA ALA A 428 3.96 17.57 -9.71
C ALA A 428 5.33 17.11 -9.15
N GLY A 429 5.34 16.04 -8.33
CA GLY A 429 6.58 15.43 -7.84
C GLY A 429 7.43 14.85 -8.96
N LYS A 430 6.83 14.07 -9.87
CA LYS A 430 7.52 13.58 -11.08
C LYS A 430 8.02 14.72 -11.96
N GLN A 431 7.23 15.78 -12.12
CA GLN A 431 7.65 16.94 -12.91
C GLN A 431 8.86 17.65 -12.27
N ILE A 432 8.88 17.80 -10.95
CA ILE A 432 10.02 18.37 -10.21
C ILE A 432 11.28 17.55 -10.42
N ILE A 433 11.21 16.23 -10.29
CA ILE A 433 12.38 15.35 -10.52
C ILE A 433 12.83 15.39 -11.98
N ARG A 434 11.90 15.38 -12.95
CA ARG A 434 12.24 15.57 -14.37
C ARG A 434 12.99 16.89 -14.61
N ASN A 435 12.49 17.99 -14.03
CA ASN A 435 13.14 19.29 -14.15
C ASN A 435 14.52 19.29 -13.52
N PHE A 436 14.68 18.65 -12.36
CA PHE A 436 15.98 18.49 -11.71
C PHE A 436 16.95 17.67 -12.59
N MET A 437 16.49 16.57 -13.22
CA MET A 437 17.31 15.81 -14.18
C MET A 437 17.73 16.63 -15.40
N ASN A 438 16.89 17.54 -15.89
CA ASN A 438 17.27 18.47 -16.95
C ASN A 438 18.34 19.47 -16.50
N ILE A 439 18.24 19.97 -15.26
CA ILE A 439 19.27 20.84 -14.66
C ILE A 439 20.61 20.09 -14.55
N VAL A 440 20.58 18.81 -14.15
CA VAL A 440 21.77 17.95 -14.11
C VAL A 440 22.44 17.85 -15.48
N ASP A 441 21.66 17.69 -16.54
CA ASP A 441 22.18 17.63 -17.90
C ASP A 441 22.84 18.93 -18.35
N ASP A 442 22.15 20.05 -18.13
CA ASP A 442 22.64 21.35 -18.55
C ASP A 442 23.90 21.74 -17.79
N PHE A 443 23.99 21.38 -16.50
CA PHE A 443 25.19 21.53 -15.69
C PHE A 443 26.36 20.76 -16.30
N TRP A 444 26.18 19.47 -16.60
CA TRP A 444 27.26 18.62 -17.11
C TRP A 444 27.65 18.89 -18.57
N ARG A 445 26.73 19.37 -19.40
CA ARG A 445 27.03 19.89 -20.75
C ARG A 445 28.00 21.07 -20.70
N SER A 446 27.88 21.91 -19.68
CA SER A 446 28.71 23.10 -19.49
C SER A 446 30.03 22.81 -18.78
N ASN A 447 30.23 21.60 -18.26
CA ASN A 447 31.38 21.21 -17.44
C ASN A 447 32.12 19.98 -18.00
N ASP A 448 32.03 19.70 -19.31
CA ASP A 448 32.76 18.62 -20.00
C ASP A 448 32.57 17.23 -19.36
N ARG A 449 31.32 16.75 -19.19
CA ARG A 449 31.07 15.34 -18.81
C ARG A 449 30.33 14.56 -19.91
N PRO A 450 31.05 13.84 -20.80
CA PRO A 450 30.48 13.27 -22.02
C PRO A 450 29.93 11.84 -21.89
N GLU A 451 30.39 11.05 -20.90
CA GLU A 451 29.98 9.64 -20.74
C GLU A 451 29.10 9.43 -19.50
N ARG A 452 27.97 8.73 -19.70
CA ARG A 452 27.07 8.28 -18.63
C ARG A 452 27.03 6.76 -18.61
N LEU A 453 27.96 6.19 -17.85
CA LEU A 453 28.00 4.76 -17.57
C LEU A 453 27.08 4.46 -16.37
N PRO A 454 26.70 3.19 -16.15
CA PRO A 454 26.10 2.76 -14.90
C PRO A 454 27.01 3.06 -13.70
N LEU A 455 26.44 3.07 -12.49
CA LEU A 455 27.22 3.14 -11.26
C LEU A 455 28.17 1.92 -11.16
N PRO A 456 29.43 2.12 -10.73
CA PRO A 456 30.32 1.02 -10.39
C PRO A 456 29.65 -0.02 -9.49
N VAL A 457 29.94 -1.30 -9.72
CA VAL A 457 29.42 -2.42 -8.92
C VAL A 457 29.63 -2.20 -7.42
N ASP A 458 30.82 -1.74 -7.02
CA ASP A 458 31.15 -1.52 -5.61
C ASP A 458 30.24 -0.46 -4.96
N ILE A 459 29.80 0.54 -5.71
CA ILE A 459 28.83 1.55 -5.23
C ILE A 459 27.43 0.95 -5.17
N ARG A 460 27.04 0.16 -6.18
CA ARG A 460 25.74 -0.54 -6.20
C ARG A 460 25.61 -1.53 -5.03
N LYS A 461 26.69 -2.21 -4.65
CA LYS A 461 26.74 -3.10 -3.47
C LYS A 461 26.55 -2.39 -2.14
N LEU A 462 26.80 -1.08 -2.08
CA LEU A 462 26.54 -0.25 -0.90
C LEU A 462 25.08 0.21 -0.82
N CYS A 463 24.28 0.05 -1.88
CA CYS A 463 22.89 0.46 -1.87
C CYS A 463 22.11 -0.29 -0.77
N VAL A 464 21.45 0.44 0.14
CA VAL A 464 20.64 -0.18 1.20
C VAL A 464 19.38 -0.83 0.67
N LEU A 465 18.96 -0.46 -0.54
CA LEU A 465 17.97 -1.22 -1.27
C LEU A 465 18.62 -2.46 -1.87
N ASN A 466 18.09 -3.61 -1.50
CA ASN A 466 18.34 -4.87 -2.19
C ASN A 466 17.64 -4.85 -3.56
N THR A 467 18.13 -4.00 -4.43
CA THR A 467 17.85 -4.11 -5.85
C THR A 467 18.59 -5.32 -6.38
N VAL A 468 17.97 -5.96 -7.37
CA VAL A 468 18.19 -7.32 -7.88
C VAL A 468 19.67 -7.68 -8.21
N ASP A 469 20.56 -6.70 -8.29
CA ASP A 469 21.98 -6.86 -8.64
C ASP A 469 22.86 -7.45 -7.53
N SER A 470 22.48 -7.37 -6.24
CA SER A 470 23.32 -7.90 -5.13
C SER A 470 23.44 -9.43 -5.11
N VAL A 471 22.71 -10.14 -5.97
CA VAL A 471 22.78 -11.61 -6.11
C VAL A 471 23.70 -12.05 -7.26
N ILE A 472 24.17 -11.13 -8.12
CA ILE A 472 24.93 -11.51 -9.34
C ILE A 472 26.43 -11.66 -9.07
N ASP A 473 27.01 -10.96 -8.08
CA ASP A 473 28.48 -10.84 -7.96
C ASP A 473 29.14 -11.56 -6.77
N GLU A 474 28.43 -12.46 -6.07
CA GLU A 474 29.08 -13.57 -5.38
C GLU A 474 28.25 -14.84 -5.58
N PRO A 475 28.84 -15.93 -6.11
CA PRO A 475 28.24 -17.24 -6.02
C PRO A 475 28.38 -17.73 -4.57
N ARG A 476 27.62 -17.16 -3.62
CA ARG A 476 27.04 -18.03 -2.61
C ARG A 476 26.08 -18.89 -3.38
N ALA A 477 26.58 -20.04 -3.83
CA ALA A 477 25.94 -20.96 -4.75
C ALA A 477 24.41 -20.89 -4.62
N THR A 478 23.80 -20.04 -5.46
CA THR A 478 22.46 -20.32 -5.93
C THR A 478 22.68 -21.48 -6.88
N GLU A 479 22.92 -22.66 -6.29
CA GLU A 479 22.58 -23.89 -6.96
C GLU A 479 21.16 -23.62 -7.44
N THR A 480 20.97 -23.53 -8.77
CA THR A 480 19.66 -23.73 -9.39
C THR A 480 19.02 -24.83 -8.56
N PRO A 481 17.92 -24.55 -7.83
CA PRO A 481 17.43 -25.47 -6.83
C PRO A 481 17.34 -26.80 -7.54
N VAL A 482 18.19 -27.75 -7.10
CA VAL A 482 18.19 -29.09 -7.68
C VAL A 482 16.73 -29.48 -7.59
N ARG A 483 16.08 -29.63 -8.74
CA ARG A 483 14.64 -29.83 -8.79
C ARG A 483 14.41 -31.23 -8.26
N ARG A 484 14.34 -31.33 -6.93
CA ARG A 484 14.09 -32.56 -6.20
C ARG A 484 12.68 -32.95 -6.56
N ASP A 485 12.48 -34.23 -6.78
CA ASP A 485 11.14 -34.76 -6.97
C ASP A 485 10.32 -34.43 -5.71
N PRO A 486 9.04 -34.04 -5.87
CA PRO A 486 8.22 -33.70 -4.73
C PRO A 486 8.10 -34.90 -3.78
N ILE A 487 8.52 -34.71 -2.54
CA ILE A 487 8.50 -35.72 -1.48
C ILE A 487 7.11 -35.75 -0.83
N TYR A 488 6.39 -34.63 -0.86
CA TYR A 488 5.08 -34.49 -0.23
C TYR A 488 3.98 -34.19 -1.26
N SER A 489 2.74 -34.52 -0.89
CA SER A 489 1.51 -34.07 -1.56
C SER A 489 0.49 -33.63 -0.53
N VAL A 490 -0.29 -32.58 -0.84
CA VAL A 490 -1.41 -32.18 0.02
C VAL A 490 -2.67 -32.91 -0.43
N ARG A 491 -3.17 -33.84 0.39
CA ARG A 491 -4.44 -34.54 0.14
C ARG A 491 -5.60 -33.78 0.75
N ARG A 492 -6.74 -33.80 0.05
CA ARG A 492 -7.98 -33.15 0.47
C ARG A 492 -9.09 -34.18 0.61
N HIS A 493 -9.98 -33.98 1.57
CA HIS A 493 -11.16 -34.80 1.78
C HIS A 493 -12.35 -33.94 2.21
N ASP A 494 -13.47 -34.04 1.49
CA ASP A 494 -14.70 -33.32 1.84
C ASP A 494 -15.37 -33.99 3.04
N ILE A 495 -15.40 -33.30 4.17
CA ILE A 495 -16.06 -33.78 5.40
C ILE A 495 -17.48 -33.22 5.54
N GLY A 496 -17.91 -32.32 4.64
CA GLY A 496 -19.24 -31.73 4.59
C GLY A 496 -20.38 -32.75 4.74
N PRO A 497 -20.35 -33.88 4.01
CA PRO A 497 -21.36 -34.93 4.11
C PRO A 497 -21.44 -35.61 5.50
N LEU A 498 -20.34 -35.62 6.25
CA LEU A 498 -20.25 -36.26 7.57
C LEU A 498 -20.83 -35.39 8.69
N LEU A 499 -21.00 -34.09 8.44
CA LEU A 499 -21.45 -33.13 9.44
C LEU A 499 -22.98 -33.20 9.65
N PRO A 500 -23.44 -33.35 10.90
CA PRO A 500 -24.87 -33.28 11.20
C PRO A 500 -25.43 -31.89 10.85
N SER A 501 -26.69 -31.84 10.45
CA SER A 501 -27.33 -30.62 9.92
C SER A 501 -27.21 -29.40 10.84
N PHE A 502 -27.25 -29.62 12.16
CA PHE A 502 -27.14 -28.54 13.15
C PHE A 502 -25.71 -27.97 13.29
N ALA A 503 -24.67 -28.72 12.89
CA ALA A 503 -23.27 -28.34 13.06
C ALA A 503 -22.65 -27.73 11.79
N ARG A 504 -23.25 -27.95 10.61
CA ARG A 504 -22.68 -27.53 9.30
C ARG A 504 -22.27 -26.06 9.23
N ASN A 505 -22.98 -25.17 9.92
CA ASN A 505 -22.68 -23.74 9.95
C ASN A 505 -22.23 -23.23 11.34
N GLN A 506 -21.92 -24.13 12.28
CA GLN A 506 -21.55 -23.82 13.66
C GLN A 506 -20.11 -24.25 13.90
N LEU A 507 -19.16 -23.40 13.50
CA LEU A 507 -17.72 -23.72 13.51
C LEU A 507 -17.20 -24.04 14.91
N ASP A 508 -17.74 -23.38 15.93
CA ASP A 508 -17.40 -23.61 17.34
C ASP A 508 -17.76 -25.03 17.80
N ILE A 509 -18.93 -25.54 17.42
CA ILE A 509 -19.34 -26.93 17.72
C ILE A 509 -18.42 -27.93 17.02
N VAL A 510 -18.08 -27.67 15.75
CA VAL A 510 -17.18 -28.55 14.98
C VAL A 510 -15.78 -28.53 15.60
N PHE A 511 -15.23 -27.35 15.87
CA PHE A 511 -13.93 -27.17 16.52
C PHE A 511 -13.86 -27.92 17.86
N GLU A 512 -14.86 -27.75 18.72
CA GLU A 512 -14.95 -28.42 20.02
C GLU A 512 -14.98 -29.94 19.88
N ALA A 513 -15.68 -30.47 18.87
CA ALA A 513 -15.80 -31.90 18.64
C ALA A 513 -14.53 -32.56 18.07
N ILE A 514 -13.85 -31.90 17.12
CA ILE A 514 -12.77 -32.55 16.36
C ILE A 514 -11.35 -32.08 16.71
N VAL A 515 -11.17 -30.85 17.19
CA VAL A 515 -9.83 -30.21 17.39
C VAL A 515 -9.53 -29.88 18.85
N TYR A 516 -10.47 -29.28 19.57
CA TYR A 516 -10.19 -28.71 20.90
C TYR A 516 -9.68 -29.76 21.90
N SER A 517 -8.56 -29.44 22.54
CA SER A 517 -7.99 -30.20 23.66
C SER A 517 -7.24 -29.25 24.58
N PRO A 518 -7.55 -29.19 25.88
CA PRO A 518 -6.82 -28.32 26.82
C PRO A 518 -5.38 -28.79 27.08
N TYR A 519 -5.02 -30.00 26.65
CA TYR A 519 -3.72 -30.61 26.92
C TYR A 519 -2.85 -30.80 25.68
N SER A 520 -3.37 -30.48 24.49
CA SER A 520 -2.67 -30.67 23.23
C SER A 520 -2.60 -29.36 22.46
N PRO A 521 -1.51 -29.08 21.74
CA PRO A 521 -1.45 -27.89 20.90
C PRO A 521 -2.56 -27.89 19.84
N PHE A 522 -3.15 -26.73 19.64
CA PHE A 522 -4.15 -26.51 18.61
C PHE A 522 -4.13 -25.07 18.12
N PHE A 523 -4.67 -24.87 16.93
CA PHE A 523 -4.98 -23.55 16.41
C PHE A 523 -6.38 -23.51 15.82
N TRP A 524 -6.99 -22.34 15.87
CA TRP A 524 -8.13 -21.92 15.08
C TRP A 524 -7.87 -20.51 14.58
N LEU A 525 -7.55 -20.36 13.30
CA LEU A 525 -7.51 -19.08 12.59
C LEU A 525 -8.91 -18.83 12.03
N ASP A 526 -9.58 -17.78 12.50
CA ASP A 526 -11.01 -17.60 12.28
C ASP A 526 -11.36 -16.28 11.62
N SER A 527 -12.13 -16.37 10.54
CA SER A 527 -12.79 -15.23 9.93
C SER A 527 -14.22 -15.06 10.47
N ALA A 528 -14.33 -14.74 11.76
CA ALA A 528 -15.61 -14.59 12.47
C ALA A 528 -16.52 -13.50 11.84
N ALA A 529 -15.93 -12.47 11.22
CA ALA A 529 -16.63 -11.39 10.54
C ALA A 529 -16.65 -11.53 9.00
N ALA A 530 -16.47 -12.74 8.46
CA ALA A 530 -16.47 -12.99 7.02
C ALA A 530 -17.69 -12.36 6.33
N ALA A 531 -17.45 -11.31 5.54
CA ALA A 531 -18.47 -10.66 4.73
C ALA A 531 -18.50 -11.28 3.32
N PRO A 532 -19.69 -11.44 2.69
CA PRO A 532 -19.76 -11.86 1.30
C PRO A 532 -18.96 -10.92 0.40
N GLY A 533 -18.01 -11.47 -0.38
CA GLY A 533 -17.13 -10.69 -1.25
C GLY A 533 -15.88 -10.10 -0.58
N ASP A 534 -15.67 -10.32 0.72
CA ASP A 534 -14.38 -10.03 1.36
C ASP A 534 -13.41 -11.19 1.14
N HIS A 535 -12.58 -11.07 0.10
CA HIS A 535 -11.57 -12.07 -0.27
C HIS A 535 -10.51 -12.29 0.84
N PHE A 536 -10.37 -11.36 1.78
CA PHE A 536 -9.37 -11.42 2.85
C PHE A 536 -9.82 -12.28 4.04
N ALA A 537 -11.12 -12.55 4.16
CA ALA A 537 -11.74 -13.25 5.30
C ALA A 537 -12.61 -14.45 4.87
N ARG A 538 -12.28 -15.13 3.76
CA ARG A 538 -13.09 -16.21 3.20
C ARG A 538 -13.04 -17.53 3.98
N PHE A 539 -11.93 -17.83 4.64
CA PHE A 539 -11.69 -19.16 5.22
C PHE A 539 -11.41 -19.10 6.72
N SER A 540 -11.93 -20.10 7.45
CA SER A 540 -11.45 -20.42 8.79
C SER A 540 -10.68 -21.74 8.75
N TYR A 541 -9.54 -21.81 9.44
CA TYR A 541 -8.67 -22.99 9.50
C TYR A 541 -8.51 -23.44 10.94
N MET A 542 -8.62 -24.73 11.19
CA MET A 542 -8.43 -25.30 12.52
C MET A 542 -7.70 -26.63 12.44
N GLY A 543 -6.79 -26.89 13.38
CA GLY A 543 -6.01 -28.13 13.34
C GLY A 543 -5.44 -28.50 14.70
N PRO A 544 -5.47 -29.79 15.07
CA PRO A 544 -4.67 -30.28 16.17
C PRO A 544 -3.21 -30.37 15.70
N THR A 545 -2.27 -30.09 16.59
CA THR A 545 -0.84 -30.24 16.27
C THR A 545 -0.16 -31.09 17.35
N PRO A 546 0.58 -32.14 16.97
CA PRO A 546 1.45 -32.86 17.88
C PRO A 546 2.49 -31.94 18.54
N LEU A 547 2.81 -32.20 19.82
CA LEU A 547 3.67 -31.33 20.62
C LEU A 547 5.08 -31.17 20.05
N ASP A 548 5.64 -32.24 19.49
CA ASP A 548 6.95 -32.26 18.83
C ASP A 548 7.04 -31.29 17.65
N ARG A 549 5.91 -30.89 17.06
CA ARG A 549 5.81 -29.95 15.92
C ARG A 549 5.60 -28.49 16.32
N CYS A 550 5.65 -28.18 17.60
CA CYS A 550 5.68 -26.80 18.09
C CYS A 550 7.12 -26.29 18.09
N ILE A 551 7.36 -25.19 17.40
CA ILE A 551 8.64 -24.49 17.27
C ILE A 551 8.52 -23.23 18.10
N SER A 552 9.45 -22.99 19.02
CA SER A 552 9.51 -21.78 19.84
C SER A 552 10.89 -21.16 19.72
N TYR A 553 10.97 -19.85 19.58
CA TYR A 553 12.22 -19.11 19.51
C TYR A 553 12.30 -18.09 20.65
N ASP A 554 13.45 -18.08 21.32
CA ASP A 554 13.81 -17.11 22.34
C ASP A 554 14.91 -16.23 21.77
N LEU A 555 14.60 -14.94 21.62
CA LEU A 555 15.52 -13.96 21.04
C LEU A 555 16.75 -13.85 21.91
N ALA A 556 16.61 -13.73 23.24
CA ALA A 556 17.73 -13.46 24.16
C ALA A 556 18.84 -14.52 24.09
N SER A 557 18.47 -15.79 23.95
CA SER A 557 19.40 -16.92 23.86
C SER A 557 19.69 -17.39 22.43
N ASP A 558 19.04 -16.82 21.40
CA ASP A 558 19.12 -17.27 20.00
C ASP A 558 18.85 -18.77 19.83
N ARG A 559 17.93 -19.29 20.64
CA ARG A 559 17.65 -20.71 20.73
C ARG A 559 16.28 -21.03 20.14
N VAL A 560 16.25 -22.03 19.25
CA VAL A 560 15.02 -22.60 18.71
C VAL A 560 14.74 -23.93 19.41
N THR A 561 13.56 -24.06 20.00
CA THR A 561 13.10 -25.25 20.73
C THR A 561 11.97 -25.93 19.97
N PHE A 562 12.02 -27.26 19.88
CA PHE A 562 11.01 -28.12 19.28
C PHE A 562 10.36 -28.99 20.35
N GLY A 563 9.04 -28.88 20.50
CA GLY A 563 8.31 -29.56 21.57
C GLY A 563 8.80 -29.17 22.96
N GLN A 564 9.12 -30.16 23.81
CA GLN A 564 9.56 -29.94 25.19
C GLN A 564 11.08 -30.02 25.38
N ASP A 565 11.78 -30.86 24.61
CA ASP A 565 13.12 -31.31 25.00
C ASP A 565 14.23 -30.97 23.99
N LYS A 566 13.89 -30.82 22.70
CA LYS A 566 14.91 -30.61 21.67
C LYS A 566 15.13 -29.12 21.45
N CYS A 567 16.37 -28.68 21.45
CA CYS A 567 16.73 -27.32 21.06
C CYS A 567 17.95 -27.30 20.14
N ILE A 568 18.00 -26.28 19.30
CA ILE A 568 19.16 -25.92 18.47
C ILE A 568 19.55 -24.48 18.79
N GLN A 569 20.86 -24.25 18.80
CA GLN A 569 21.43 -22.91 18.86
C GLN A 569 21.61 -22.42 17.43
N LEU A 570 21.13 -21.23 17.11
CA LEU A 570 21.40 -20.63 15.80
C LEU A 570 22.89 -20.29 15.67
N GLU A 571 23.42 -20.41 14.45
CA GLU A 571 24.80 -20.04 14.15
C GLU A 571 25.05 -18.55 14.38
N GLU A 572 26.28 -18.17 14.68
CA GLU A 572 26.65 -16.76 14.88
C GLU A 572 26.34 -15.93 13.62
N GLY A 573 25.53 -14.88 13.78
CA GLY A 573 25.07 -14.03 12.68
C GLY A 573 23.84 -14.55 11.93
N ASP A 574 23.35 -15.77 12.22
CA ASP A 574 22.08 -16.25 11.70
C ASP A 574 20.91 -15.78 12.58
N THR A 575 19.78 -15.47 11.96
CA THR A 575 18.58 -15.01 12.66
C THR A 575 17.44 -16.00 12.48
N PHE A 576 16.48 -16.03 13.41
CA PHE A 576 15.30 -16.87 13.25
C PHE A 576 14.54 -16.58 11.94
N TRP A 577 14.54 -15.32 11.48
CA TRP A 577 13.98 -14.96 10.18
C TRP A 577 14.67 -15.67 9.01
N CYS A 578 16.01 -15.72 9.02
CA CYS A 578 16.79 -16.42 7.99
C CYS A 578 16.56 -17.93 8.07
N TRP A 579 16.55 -18.48 9.29
CA TRP A 579 16.29 -19.89 9.54
C TRP A 579 14.91 -20.33 9.01
N ILE A 580 13.84 -19.63 9.36
CA ILE A 580 12.48 -19.98 8.92
C ILE A 580 12.26 -19.72 7.43
N ASP A 581 12.91 -18.71 6.83
CA ASP A 581 12.88 -18.48 5.38
C ASP A 581 13.52 -19.64 4.59
N ARG A 582 14.69 -20.14 5.04
CA ARG A 582 15.34 -21.31 4.42
C ARG A 582 14.45 -22.55 4.48
N ILE A 583 13.85 -22.81 5.63
CA ILE A 583 12.96 -23.94 5.82
C ILE A 583 11.69 -23.82 4.96
N GLN A 584 11.08 -22.64 4.92
CA GLN A 584 9.89 -22.39 4.10
C GLN A 584 10.20 -22.60 2.61
N LYS A 585 11.34 -22.10 2.13
CA LYS A 585 11.78 -22.27 0.72
C LYS A 585 12.02 -23.74 0.36
N ASP A 586 12.69 -24.49 1.24
CA ASP A 586 12.93 -25.93 1.02
C ASP A 586 11.61 -26.70 0.96
N LEU A 587 10.73 -26.51 1.94
CA LEU A 587 9.44 -27.21 1.98
C LEU A 587 8.54 -26.89 0.79
N ALA A 588 8.48 -25.62 0.37
CA ALA A 588 7.73 -25.22 -0.82
C ALA A 588 8.28 -25.83 -2.12
N GLY A 589 9.59 -26.11 -2.17
CA GLY A 589 10.23 -26.82 -3.28
C GLY A 589 9.97 -28.33 -3.29
N LEU A 590 9.54 -28.91 -2.17
CA LEU A 590 9.36 -30.36 -1.98
C LEU A 590 7.90 -30.83 -2.00
N VAL A 591 6.94 -29.91 -2.11
CA VAL A 591 5.50 -30.24 -2.10
C VAL A 591 4.91 -30.22 -3.50
N GLN A 592 4.16 -31.26 -3.86
CA GLN A 592 3.26 -31.26 -5.00
C GLN A 592 1.88 -30.77 -4.55
N LEU A 593 1.40 -29.71 -5.20
CA LEU A 593 0.10 -29.12 -4.92
C LEU A 593 -0.81 -29.31 -6.13
N GLU A 594 -1.98 -29.88 -5.89
CA GLU A 594 -3.05 -29.88 -6.89
C GLU A 594 -3.73 -28.50 -6.93
N GLU A 595 -4.20 -28.10 -8.12
CA GLU A 595 -5.06 -26.92 -8.27
C GLU A 595 -6.21 -26.99 -7.24
N GLY A 596 -6.42 -25.90 -6.50
CA GLY A 596 -7.27 -25.93 -5.32
C GLY A 596 -7.65 -24.57 -4.78
N PRO A 597 -8.49 -24.56 -3.72
CA PRO A 597 -8.93 -23.33 -3.10
C PRO A 597 -7.75 -22.55 -2.52
N GLU A 598 -7.80 -21.23 -2.69
CA GLU A 598 -6.81 -20.29 -2.15
C GLU A 598 -6.65 -20.42 -0.62
N GLY A 599 -5.45 -20.09 -0.11
CA GLY A 599 -5.16 -19.96 1.32
C GLY A 599 -4.26 -21.08 1.88
N LEU A 600 -4.47 -21.48 3.14
CA LEU A 600 -3.56 -22.38 3.86
C LEU A 600 -3.63 -23.84 3.36
N GLN A 601 -2.55 -24.32 2.72
CA GLN A 601 -2.35 -25.69 2.23
C GLN A 601 -1.32 -26.43 3.10
N CYS A 602 -1.62 -26.59 4.40
CA CYS A 602 -0.66 -27.01 5.42
C CYS A 602 0.54 -26.04 5.53
N GLY A 603 1.38 -26.20 6.56
CA GLY A 603 2.56 -25.34 6.77
C GLY A 603 2.64 -24.81 8.19
N PHE A 604 3.16 -23.60 8.38
CA PHE A 604 3.36 -22.99 9.69
C PHE A 604 2.18 -22.12 10.10
N VAL A 605 1.71 -22.27 11.34
CA VAL A 605 0.67 -21.42 11.95
C VAL A 605 1.20 -20.90 13.29
N GLY A 606 1.20 -19.59 13.49
CA GLY A 606 1.85 -19.03 14.67
C GLY A 606 1.96 -17.52 14.67
N TYR A 607 2.94 -17.01 15.40
CA TYR A 607 3.18 -15.57 15.54
C TYR A 607 4.67 -15.22 15.55
N PHE A 608 4.94 -13.98 15.14
CA PHE A 608 6.17 -13.24 15.44
C PHE A 608 5.81 -12.13 16.44
N GLY A 609 6.39 -12.16 17.63
CA GLY A 609 6.24 -11.13 18.67
C GLY A 609 6.94 -9.84 18.28
N TYR A 610 6.58 -8.73 18.91
CA TYR A 610 7.04 -7.39 18.54
C TYR A 610 8.56 -7.24 18.61
N GLU A 611 9.21 -7.92 19.56
CA GLU A 611 10.66 -7.90 19.81
C GLU A 611 11.46 -8.54 18.67
N MET A 612 10.82 -9.32 17.80
CA MET A 612 11.41 -9.76 16.53
C MET A 612 11.83 -8.59 15.61
N LYS A 613 11.43 -7.35 15.95
CA LYS A 613 11.97 -6.09 15.40
C LYS A 613 13.49 -6.04 15.42
N ALA A 614 14.13 -6.66 16.42
CA ALA A 614 15.58 -6.68 16.53
C ALA A 614 16.27 -7.40 15.35
N GLY A 615 15.62 -8.40 14.75
CA GLY A 615 16.11 -9.08 13.54
C GLY A 615 15.52 -8.55 12.23
N ALA A 616 14.59 -7.58 12.32
CA ALA A 616 13.85 -7.07 11.17
C ALA A 616 14.25 -5.63 10.79
N LEU A 617 14.60 -4.78 11.77
CA LEU A 617 14.95 -3.38 11.58
C LEU A 617 16.47 -3.20 11.54
N PRO A 618 17.06 -2.86 10.37
CA PRO A 618 18.47 -2.49 10.30
C PRO A 618 18.76 -1.27 11.19
N GLY A 619 19.85 -1.32 11.95
CA GLY A 619 20.26 -0.23 12.85
C GLY A 619 19.61 -0.27 14.25
N TYR A 620 18.74 -1.25 14.54
CA TYR A 620 18.22 -1.45 15.88
C TYR A 620 19.22 -2.23 16.75
N GLU A 621 19.60 -1.66 17.90
CA GLU A 621 20.53 -2.29 18.83
C GLU A 621 19.79 -3.23 19.78
N ARG A 622 19.96 -4.55 19.61
CA ARG A 622 19.32 -5.56 20.46
C ARG A 622 19.64 -5.42 21.96
N ALA A 623 20.78 -4.85 22.32
CA ALA A 623 21.18 -4.62 23.70
C ALA A 623 20.18 -3.75 24.49
N SER A 624 19.35 -2.96 23.80
CA SER A 624 18.24 -2.22 24.42
C SER A 624 17.22 -3.13 25.12
N LEU A 625 17.15 -4.41 24.74
CA LEU A 625 16.19 -5.39 25.26
C LEU A 625 16.68 -6.17 26.50
N ASP A 626 17.93 -5.94 26.94
CA ASP A 626 18.59 -6.72 28.00
C ASP A 626 18.11 -6.36 29.42
N HIS A 627 17.28 -5.32 29.56
CA HIS A 627 16.78 -4.84 30.85
C HIS A 627 15.50 -5.54 31.36
N SER A 628 15.10 -6.67 30.78
CA SER A 628 13.89 -7.43 31.16
C SER A 628 14.24 -8.76 31.86
N PRO A 629 14.55 -8.78 33.18
CA PRO A 629 14.97 -9.99 33.88
C PRO A 629 13.83 -11.00 34.20
N GLY A 630 12.62 -10.79 33.65
CA GLY A 630 11.44 -11.60 33.93
C GLY A 630 11.18 -12.71 32.90
N PRO A 631 10.48 -13.80 33.29
CA PRO A 631 9.96 -14.76 32.32
C PRO A 631 9.02 -14.07 31.34
N HIS A 632 9.20 -14.35 30.05
CA HIS A 632 8.43 -13.76 28.96
C HIS A 632 7.93 -14.86 28.01
N THR A 633 6.92 -14.53 27.22
CA THR A 633 6.49 -15.38 26.11
C THR A 633 7.64 -15.56 25.13
N PRO A 634 7.75 -16.71 24.43
CA PRO A 634 8.66 -16.83 23.30
C PRO A 634 8.48 -15.68 22.30
N ASP A 635 9.57 -15.17 21.73
CA ASP A 635 9.53 -14.04 20.80
C ASP A 635 8.97 -14.45 19.43
N ALA A 636 9.05 -15.73 19.08
CA ALA A 636 8.27 -16.30 17.97
C ALA A 636 7.85 -17.74 18.29
N GLN A 637 6.68 -18.16 17.81
CA GLN A 637 6.20 -19.51 18.06
C GLN A 637 5.27 -19.99 16.94
N PHE A 638 5.53 -21.19 16.42
CA PHE A 638 4.82 -21.79 15.29
C PHE A 638 4.46 -23.25 15.52
N MET A 639 3.31 -23.66 15.01
CA MET A 639 2.89 -25.05 14.83
C MET A 639 3.11 -25.44 13.39
N PHE A 640 3.75 -26.58 13.14
CA PHE A 640 3.72 -27.18 11.81
C PHE A 640 2.43 -27.99 11.61
N ALA A 641 1.46 -27.37 10.94
CA ALA A 641 0.14 -27.89 10.65
C ALA A 641 0.17 -28.86 9.45
N ASP A 642 0.55 -30.12 9.70
CA ASP A 642 0.49 -31.18 8.69
C ASP A 642 -0.93 -31.72 8.42
N ARG A 643 -1.89 -31.37 9.29
CA ARG A 643 -3.29 -31.76 9.20
C ARG A 643 -4.17 -30.64 9.72
N LEU A 644 -5.18 -30.28 8.96
CA LEU A 644 -6.10 -29.20 9.32
C LEU A 644 -7.44 -29.37 8.62
N VAL A 645 -8.44 -28.68 9.14
CA VAL A 645 -9.77 -28.58 8.57
C VAL A 645 -10.02 -27.12 8.21
N ALA A 646 -10.44 -26.90 6.97
CA ALA A 646 -10.80 -25.61 6.43
C ALA A 646 -12.31 -25.51 6.25
N TYR A 647 -12.87 -24.36 6.60
CA TYR A 647 -14.24 -24.00 6.29
C TYR A 647 -14.28 -22.82 5.32
N ASP A 648 -14.94 -23.01 4.18
CA ASP A 648 -15.19 -21.96 3.19
C ASP A 648 -16.49 -21.22 3.55
N HIS A 649 -16.37 -19.98 4.02
CA HIS A 649 -17.54 -19.19 4.42
C HIS A 649 -18.45 -18.85 3.24
N TRP A 650 -17.95 -18.87 2.01
CA TRP A 650 -18.74 -18.52 0.83
C TRP A 650 -19.53 -19.72 0.33
N ASN A 651 -18.84 -20.86 0.15
CA ASN A 651 -19.46 -22.08 -0.36
C ASN A 651 -20.13 -22.93 0.73
N LYS A 652 -19.90 -22.61 2.00
CA LYS A 652 -20.38 -23.38 3.17
C LYS A 652 -19.91 -24.84 3.14
N THR A 653 -18.67 -25.05 2.70
CA THR A 653 -18.05 -26.37 2.55
C THR A 653 -16.95 -26.58 3.58
N TRP A 654 -16.75 -27.84 3.97
CA TRP A 654 -15.75 -28.26 4.94
C TRP A 654 -14.77 -29.24 4.30
N THR A 655 -13.48 -28.91 4.35
CA THR A 655 -12.44 -29.74 3.73
C THR A 655 -11.37 -30.08 4.77
N ALA A 656 -11.06 -31.36 4.95
CA ALA A 656 -9.87 -31.80 5.66
C ALA A 656 -8.68 -31.82 4.69
N LEU A 657 -7.55 -31.24 5.11
CA LEU A 657 -6.29 -31.21 4.39
C LEU A 657 -5.23 -31.95 5.20
N GLY A 658 -4.41 -32.76 4.53
CA GLY A 658 -3.30 -33.47 5.14
C GLY A 658 -2.08 -33.52 4.22
N LEU A 659 -0.92 -33.19 4.78
CA LEU A 659 0.38 -33.34 4.13
C LEU A 659 0.77 -34.82 4.15
N VAL A 660 0.88 -35.45 2.99
CA VAL A 660 1.18 -36.88 2.83
C VAL A 660 2.53 -37.07 2.16
N ARG A 661 3.35 -37.98 2.69
CA ARG A 661 4.61 -38.43 2.09
C ARG A 661 4.31 -39.34 0.89
N ASN A 662 4.88 -38.99 -0.27
CA ASN A 662 4.69 -39.73 -1.52
C ASN A 662 5.38 -41.10 -1.47
N SER A 663 6.57 -41.16 -0.86
CA SER A 663 7.38 -42.38 -0.71
C SER A 663 7.76 -42.60 0.76
N PRO A 664 6.97 -43.38 1.54
CA PRO A 664 7.21 -43.61 2.97
C PRO A 664 8.60 -44.19 3.27
N ASP A 665 9.14 -44.99 2.33
CA ASP A 665 10.43 -45.69 2.46
C ASP A 665 11.62 -44.88 1.93
N SER A 666 11.40 -43.66 1.40
CA SER A 666 12.51 -42.82 0.94
C SER A 666 13.29 -42.23 2.12
N HIS A 667 14.62 -42.18 1.95
CA HIS A 667 15.54 -41.50 2.86
C HIS A 667 15.60 -39.98 2.64
N ASP A 668 14.89 -39.47 1.64
CA ASP A 668 14.85 -38.04 1.36
C ASP A 668 14.12 -37.30 2.49
N GLN A 669 14.79 -36.28 3.03
CA GLN A 669 14.32 -35.49 4.15
C GLN A 669 14.34 -34.01 3.79
N SER A 670 13.30 -33.28 4.21
CA SER A 670 13.33 -31.81 4.20
C SER A 670 14.38 -31.28 5.19
N LEU A 671 14.83 -30.04 4.99
CA LEU A 671 15.70 -29.35 5.96
C LEU A 671 15.05 -29.30 7.34
N LEU A 672 13.73 -29.10 7.41
CA LEU A 672 13.00 -29.13 8.68
C LEU A 672 13.16 -30.49 9.37
N GLU A 673 12.99 -31.61 8.65
CA GLU A 673 13.18 -32.95 9.21
C GLU A 673 14.62 -33.20 9.69
N GLN A 674 15.62 -32.67 8.98
CA GLN A 674 17.03 -32.78 9.37
C GLN A 674 17.30 -32.03 10.68
N GLU A 675 16.77 -30.82 10.82
CA GLU A 675 16.91 -29.98 12.01
C GLU A 675 16.16 -30.56 13.21
N ILE A 676 14.90 -30.94 13.04
CA ILE A 676 14.05 -31.43 14.14
C ILE A 676 14.29 -32.91 14.47
N GLY A 677 14.86 -33.69 13.55
CA GLY A 677 15.20 -35.10 13.75
C GLY A 677 14.00 -36.06 13.79
N PHE A 678 12.83 -35.62 13.35
CA PHE A 678 11.64 -36.47 13.19
C PHE A 678 10.93 -36.18 11.86
N ARG A 679 10.15 -37.14 11.34
CA ARG A 679 9.50 -37.03 10.03
C ARG A 679 8.28 -36.10 10.09
N VAL A 680 8.15 -35.26 9.08
CA VAL A 680 7.02 -34.35 8.88
C VAL A 680 6.03 -34.98 7.89
N GLY A 681 4.75 -34.61 8.01
CA GLY A 681 3.67 -35.19 7.23
C GLY A 681 3.21 -36.58 7.71
N MET A 682 2.30 -37.18 6.95
CA MET A 682 1.68 -38.48 7.20
C MET A 682 1.96 -39.46 6.07
N SER A 683 1.92 -40.77 6.33
CA SER A 683 1.73 -41.78 5.28
C SER A 683 0.28 -41.75 4.76
N GLY A 684 0.05 -42.34 3.58
CA GLY A 684 -1.31 -42.46 3.04
C GLY A 684 -2.26 -43.20 3.99
N SER A 685 -1.77 -44.24 4.69
CA SER A 685 -2.53 -44.97 5.70
C SER A 685 -2.83 -44.14 6.95
N GLU A 686 -1.88 -43.32 7.42
CA GLU A 686 -2.10 -42.41 8.56
C GLU A 686 -3.14 -41.34 8.21
N PHE A 687 -3.13 -40.82 6.98
CA PHE A 687 -4.15 -39.89 6.51
C PHE A 687 -5.54 -40.53 6.50
N THR A 688 -5.68 -41.73 5.89
CA THR A 688 -6.96 -42.46 5.89
C THR A 688 -7.43 -42.79 7.32
N HIS A 689 -6.51 -43.16 8.21
CA HIS A 689 -6.83 -43.40 9.61
C HIS A 689 -7.34 -42.13 10.30
N TRP A 690 -6.68 -40.99 10.08
CA TRP A 690 -7.11 -39.70 10.63
C TRP A 690 -8.51 -39.29 10.11
N ILE A 691 -8.80 -39.47 8.82
CA ILE A 691 -10.15 -39.27 8.29
C ILE A 691 -11.17 -40.17 8.99
N GLY A 692 -10.86 -41.46 9.19
CA GLY A 692 -11.72 -42.38 9.96
C GLY A 692 -11.95 -41.93 11.41
N GLN A 693 -10.95 -41.30 12.06
CA GLN A 693 -11.13 -40.70 13.38
C GLN A 693 -12.06 -39.48 13.34
N LEU A 694 -11.96 -38.64 12.30
CA LEU A 694 -12.88 -37.52 12.12
C LEU A 694 -14.32 -38.02 11.92
N GLU A 695 -14.52 -39.04 11.09
CA GLU A 695 -15.82 -39.69 10.88
C GLU A 695 -16.43 -40.20 12.19
N GLN A 696 -15.63 -40.86 13.03
CA GLN A 696 -16.07 -41.34 14.34
C GLN A 696 -16.47 -40.21 15.27
N LYS A 697 -15.64 -39.15 15.37
CA LYS A 697 -15.94 -37.97 16.20
C LYS A 697 -17.20 -37.24 15.75
N LEU A 698 -17.37 -37.05 14.43
CA LEU A 698 -18.56 -36.40 13.86
C LEU A 698 -19.82 -37.28 13.98
N SER A 699 -19.69 -38.60 13.89
CA SER A 699 -20.79 -39.55 14.15
C SER A 699 -21.20 -39.55 15.62
N ALA A 700 -20.24 -39.45 16.54
CA ALA A 700 -20.50 -39.29 17.97
C ALA A 700 -21.23 -37.96 18.25
N LEU A 701 -20.81 -36.87 17.61
CA LEU A 701 -21.50 -35.56 17.67
C LEU A 701 -22.94 -35.65 17.13
N ALA A 702 -23.15 -36.36 16.02
CA ALA A 702 -24.49 -36.58 15.47
C ALA A 702 -25.37 -37.38 16.46
N SER A 703 -24.79 -38.38 17.12
CA SER A 703 -25.47 -39.24 18.10
C SER A 703 -25.79 -38.53 19.41
N SER A 704 -24.93 -37.61 19.88
CA SER A 704 -25.18 -36.79 21.07
C SER A 704 -26.27 -35.74 20.86
N GLY A 705 -26.64 -35.46 19.60
CA GLY A 705 -27.60 -34.43 19.24
C GLY A 705 -27.02 -33.01 19.38
N LYS A 706 -27.86 -32.01 19.08
CA LYS A 706 -27.47 -30.60 19.22
C LYS A 706 -27.16 -30.33 20.69
N PRO A 707 -25.97 -29.80 21.04
CA PRO A 707 -25.65 -29.40 22.40
C PRO A 707 -26.76 -28.48 22.93
N ALA A 708 -27.22 -28.73 24.15
CA ALA A 708 -28.19 -27.85 24.79
C ALA A 708 -27.60 -26.43 24.84
N SER A 709 -28.36 -25.43 24.39
CA SER A 709 -27.94 -24.05 24.54
C SER A 709 -27.72 -23.79 26.03
N PRO A 710 -26.55 -23.28 26.44
CA PRO A 710 -26.29 -23.04 27.85
C PRO A 710 -27.37 -22.12 28.42
N SER A 711 -27.94 -22.48 29.57
CA SER A 711 -28.77 -21.60 30.38
C SER A 711 -27.90 -20.40 30.79
N ALA A 712 -28.41 -19.17 30.56
CA ALA A 712 -27.82 -17.86 30.88
C ALA A 712 -26.27 -17.82 31.01
N PRO A 713 -25.53 -17.17 30.09
CA PRO A 713 -24.06 -17.22 30.10
C PRO A 713 -23.50 -16.77 31.46
N THR A 714 -22.90 -17.70 32.18
CA THR A 714 -22.02 -17.38 33.31
C THR A 714 -20.88 -16.52 32.76
N GLU A 715 -20.51 -15.46 33.46
CA GLU A 715 -19.43 -14.59 33.01
C GLU A 715 -18.11 -15.37 32.96
N PRO A 716 -17.51 -15.63 31.78
CA PRO A 716 -16.43 -16.61 31.64
C PRO A 716 -15.06 -16.06 32.05
N LEU A 717 -14.95 -14.74 32.21
CA LEU A 717 -13.73 -14.05 32.64
C LEU A 717 -14.00 -13.27 33.94
N PRO A 718 -13.87 -13.90 35.11
CA PRO A 718 -14.14 -13.29 36.42
C PRO A 718 -12.93 -12.52 36.98
N LEU A 719 -12.11 -11.92 36.12
CA LEU A 719 -10.89 -11.21 36.52
C LEU A 719 -11.02 -9.72 36.24
N SER A 720 -10.48 -8.91 37.16
CA SER A 720 -10.26 -7.47 36.95
C SER A 720 -8.85 -7.23 36.46
N PHE A 721 -8.72 -6.37 35.46
CA PHE A 721 -7.46 -6.01 34.82
C PHE A 721 -7.03 -4.62 35.24
N THR A 722 -5.78 -4.50 35.68
CA THR A 722 -5.15 -3.22 36.03
C THR A 722 -4.17 -2.81 34.93
N TYR A 723 -4.11 -1.51 34.66
CA TYR A 723 -3.06 -0.97 33.80
C TYR A 723 -1.71 -1.10 34.50
N ASN A 724 -0.66 -1.44 33.75
CA ASN A 724 0.70 -1.64 34.26
C ASN A 724 1.37 -0.36 34.82
N SER A 725 0.70 0.78 34.75
CA SER A 725 1.17 2.10 35.17
C SER A 725 -0.01 2.97 35.62
N THR A 726 0.18 4.28 35.79
CA THR A 726 -0.86 5.25 36.13
C THR A 726 -1.31 6.06 34.92
N SER A 727 -2.55 6.57 34.97
CA SER A 727 -3.07 7.54 33.98
C SER A 727 -2.13 8.75 33.82
N ASP A 728 -1.60 9.29 34.92
CA ASP A 728 -0.69 10.43 34.90
C ASP A 728 0.66 10.13 34.25
N ALA A 729 1.21 8.91 34.46
CA ALA A 729 2.43 8.48 33.81
C ALA A 729 2.23 8.35 32.29
N TYR A 730 1.11 7.76 31.86
CA TYR A 730 0.78 7.67 30.44
C TYR A 730 0.60 9.05 29.80
N LYS A 731 -0.14 9.95 30.45
CA LYS A 731 -0.31 11.34 29.99
C LYS A 731 1.01 12.10 29.93
N SER A 732 1.94 11.82 30.83
CA SER A 732 3.29 12.40 30.81
C SER A 732 4.11 11.86 29.63
N ALA A 733 4.01 10.56 29.33
CA ALA A 733 4.62 9.95 28.15
C ALA A 733 4.04 10.52 26.84
N ILE A 734 2.74 10.84 26.76
CA ILE A 734 2.14 11.55 25.62
C ILE A 734 2.80 12.91 25.41
N LYS A 735 2.98 13.69 26.48
CA LYS A 735 3.65 15.01 26.39
C LYS A 735 5.10 14.87 25.93
N ALA A 736 5.80 13.83 26.38
CA ALA A 736 7.15 13.53 25.90
C ALA A 736 7.17 13.14 24.42
N CYS A 737 6.20 12.33 23.96
CA CYS A 737 6.00 12.04 22.53
C CYS A 737 5.80 13.34 21.73
N GLN A 738 4.94 14.24 22.20
CA GLN A 738 4.70 15.54 21.55
C GLN A 738 5.95 16.42 21.51
N SER A 739 6.78 16.40 22.56
CA SER A 739 8.08 17.09 22.56
C SER A 739 9.00 16.52 21.49
N HIS A 740 9.13 15.19 21.39
CA HIS A 740 9.94 14.57 20.35
C HIS A 740 9.43 14.90 18.94
N ILE A 741 8.11 14.92 18.75
CA ILE A 741 7.49 15.34 17.48
C ILE A 741 7.80 16.81 17.21
N ALA A 742 7.68 17.70 18.19
CA ALA A 742 7.98 19.11 18.05
C ALA A 742 9.44 19.39 17.67
N ASP A 743 10.36 18.61 18.24
CA ASP A 743 11.79 18.66 17.96
C ASP A 743 12.16 18.02 16.60
N GLY A 744 11.18 17.48 15.88
CA GLY A 744 11.37 16.85 14.57
C GLY A 744 11.87 15.40 14.61
N ASN A 745 12.00 14.78 15.80
CA ASN A 745 12.51 13.40 15.91
C ASN A 745 11.55 12.33 15.35
N SER A 746 10.27 12.64 15.23
CA SER A 746 9.22 11.73 14.74
C SER A 746 8.03 12.55 14.22
N TYR A 747 7.16 11.93 13.43
CA TYR A 747 5.90 12.51 12.93
C TYR A 747 4.69 11.96 13.70
N GLU A 748 4.76 10.67 14.04
CA GLU A 748 3.77 9.94 14.83
C GLU A 748 4.50 8.94 15.73
N LEU A 749 4.00 8.71 16.95
CA LEU A 749 4.47 7.68 17.87
C LEU A 749 3.27 6.88 18.38
N CYS A 750 3.18 5.59 18.05
CA CYS A 750 2.16 4.70 18.56
C CYS A 750 2.53 4.22 19.97
N LEU A 751 2.25 5.07 20.96
CA LEU A 751 2.47 4.78 22.38
C LEU A 751 1.50 3.70 22.86
N THR A 752 2.01 2.70 23.56
CA THR A 752 1.20 1.60 24.08
C THR A 752 1.50 1.26 25.53
N GLY A 753 0.61 0.47 26.13
CA GLY A 753 0.84 -0.21 27.38
C GLY A 753 -0.02 -1.46 27.51
N GLN A 754 -0.04 -2.05 28.71
CA GLN A 754 -0.70 -3.33 28.94
C GLN A 754 -1.59 -3.29 30.17
N PHE A 755 -2.73 -3.94 30.04
CA PHE A 755 -3.61 -4.33 31.13
C PHE A 755 -3.29 -5.76 31.53
N THR A 756 -3.13 -6.00 32.83
CA THR A 756 -2.71 -7.31 33.36
C THR A 756 -3.66 -7.82 34.43
N ALA A 757 -3.79 -9.13 34.52
CA ALA A 757 -4.49 -9.83 35.60
C ALA A 757 -3.76 -11.15 35.91
N SER A 758 -3.86 -11.64 37.14
CA SER A 758 -3.32 -12.94 37.54
C SER A 758 -4.46 -13.96 37.70
N SER A 759 -4.19 -15.19 37.25
CA SER A 759 -5.09 -16.34 37.35
C SER A 759 -4.66 -17.37 38.41
N HIS A 760 -3.66 -17.05 39.25
CA HIS A 760 -3.07 -17.97 40.25
C HIS A 760 -4.09 -18.72 41.12
N GLU A 761 -5.22 -18.10 41.44
CA GLU A 761 -6.24 -18.65 42.35
C GLU A 761 -7.47 -19.20 41.62
N GLN A 762 -7.54 -19.11 40.29
CA GLN A 762 -8.74 -19.45 39.52
C GLN A 762 -8.41 -20.18 38.22
N LYS A 763 -8.94 -21.40 38.09
CA LYS A 763 -8.86 -22.14 36.82
C LYS A 763 -9.82 -21.52 35.80
N LEU A 764 -9.27 -20.87 34.77
CA LEU A 764 -10.05 -20.26 33.70
C LEU A 764 -10.39 -21.29 32.60
N ASP A 765 -11.58 -21.14 32.03
CA ASP A 765 -11.97 -21.84 30.80
C ASP A 765 -11.69 -20.93 29.60
N TYR A 766 -10.49 -21.02 29.03
CA TYR A 766 -10.09 -20.22 27.87
C TYR A 766 -11.00 -20.42 26.65
N TRP A 767 -11.62 -21.60 26.50
CA TRP A 767 -12.56 -21.85 25.43
C TRP A 767 -13.86 -21.07 25.63
N ALA A 768 -14.41 -21.07 26.85
CA ALA A 768 -15.58 -20.25 27.18
C ALA A 768 -15.30 -18.75 27.01
N ILE A 769 -14.09 -18.30 27.41
CA ILE A 769 -13.65 -16.91 27.23
C ILE A 769 -13.59 -16.56 25.73
N TYR A 770 -12.93 -17.39 24.92
CA TYR A 770 -12.83 -17.15 23.49
C TYR A 770 -14.18 -17.16 22.79
N LYS A 771 -15.08 -18.11 23.09
CA LYS A 771 -16.45 -18.13 22.55
C LYS A 771 -17.19 -16.82 22.84
N HIS A 772 -17.04 -16.31 24.07
CA HIS A 772 -17.62 -15.03 24.46
C HIS A 772 -17.05 -13.87 23.66
N PHE A 773 -15.72 -13.81 23.51
CA PHE A 773 -15.04 -12.76 22.75
C PHE A 773 -15.40 -12.78 21.27
N ARG A 774 -15.35 -13.96 20.65
CA ARG A 774 -15.73 -14.20 19.26
C ARG A 774 -17.15 -13.73 18.95
N THR A 775 -18.08 -13.95 19.89
CA THR A 775 -19.48 -13.54 19.73
C THR A 775 -19.66 -12.03 19.90
N GLN A 776 -18.95 -11.40 20.84
CA GLN A 776 -19.08 -9.98 21.12
C GLN A 776 -18.31 -9.09 20.13
N ASN A 777 -17.17 -9.57 19.63
CA ASN A 777 -16.25 -8.83 18.78
C ASN A 777 -15.82 -9.70 17.58
N PRO A 778 -16.75 -10.06 16.67
CA PRO A 778 -16.39 -10.80 15.47
C PRO A 778 -15.40 -9.98 14.64
N ALA A 779 -14.31 -10.62 14.21
CA ALA A 779 -13.25 -9.99 13.43
C ALA A 779 -12.87 -10.84 12.20
N SER A 780 -12.28 -10.20 11.20
CA SER A 780 -11.83 -10.83 9.94
C SER A 780 -10.63 -11.75 10.13
N HIS A 781 -9.79 -11.46 11.13
CA HIS A 781 -8.56 -12.19 11.44
C HIS A 781 -8.48 -12.57 12.94
N ALA A 782 -9.57 -13.15 13.46
CA ALA A 782 -9.59 -13.67 14.82
C ALA A 782 -8.75 -14.95 14.93
N ALA A 783 -8.31 -15.30 16.14
CA ALA A 783 -7.57 -16.53 16.36
C ALA A 783 -7.73 -17.08 17.79
N PHE A 784 -7.71 -18.40 17.92
CA PHE A 784 -7.59 -19.11 19.19
C PHE A 784 -6.48 -20.16 19.07
N ILE A 785 -5.36 -19.93 19.75
CA ILE A 785 -4.16 -20.78 19.64
C ILE A 785 -3.69 -21.15 21.04
N SER A 786 -3.31 -22.41 21.24
CA SER A 786 -2.73 -22.86 22.51
C SER A 786 -1.43 -23.64 22.30
N PHE A 787 -0.38 -23.23 23.00
CA PHE A 787 0.92 -23.89 23.10
C PHE A 787 1.13 -24.39 24.54
N PRO A 788 0.67 -25.61 24.88
CA PRO A 788 0.79 -26.13 26.24
C PRO A 788 2.23 -26.23 26.77
N ALA A 789 3.21 -26.53 25.90
CA ALA A 789 4.62 -26.64 26.28
C ALA A 789 5.19 -25.35 26.91
N THR A 790 4.71 -24.18 26.47
CA THR A 790 5.12 -22.88 26.99
C THR A 790 4.05 -22.21 27.82
N GLU A 791 2.96 -22.93 28.13
CA GLU A 791 1.79 -22.42 28.86
C GLU A 791 1.22 -21.13 28.24
N THR A 792 1.25 -21.02 26.91
CA THR A 792 0.78 -19.83 26.18
C THR A 792 -0.55 -20.11 25.50
N THR A 793 -1.56 -19.27 25.73
CA THR A 793 -2.84 -19.31 25.01
C THR A 793 -3.20 -17.92 24.50
N ILE A 794 -3.52 -17.81 23.21
CA ILE A 794 -3.80 -16.57 22.51
C ILE A 794 -5.27 -16.55 22.10
N MET A 795 -5.99 -15.49 22.48
CA MET A 795 -7.41 -15.26 22.18
C MET A 795 -7.54 -13.91 21.48
N SER A 796 -7.45 -13.92 20.14
CA SER A 796 -7.40 -12.72 19.30
C SER A 796 -8.73 -12.42 18.62
N CYS A 797 -9.11 -11.14 18.62
CA CYS A 797 -10.20 -10.57 17.82
C CYS A 797 -9.68 -9.44 16.93
N SER A 798 -8.51 -9.63 16.30
CA SER A 798 -7.88 -8.60 15.47
C SER A 798 -8.64 -8.38 14.14
N PRO A 799 -9.00 -7.12 13.82
CA PRO A 799 -9.62 -6.78 12.54
C PRO A 799 -8.60 -6.39 11.46
N GLU A 800 -7.33 -6.16 11.82
CA GLU A 800 -6.36 -5.51 10.93
C GLU A 800 -5.43 -6.52 10.26
N LEU A 801 -5.38 -6.48 8.94
CA LEU A 801 -4.42 -7.23 8.14
C LEU A 801 -3.06 -6.54 8.20
N PHE A 802 -2.02 -7.27 8.64
CA PHE A 802 -0.64 -6.79 8.52
C PHE A 802 -0.20 -6.95 7.06
N ILE A 803 -0.12 -8.19 6.58
CA ILE A 803 0.30 -8.49 5.21
C ILE A 803 -0.31 -9.81 4.73
N ARG A 804 -0.68 -9.85 3.46
CA ARG A 804 -1.11 -11.06 2.75
C ARG A 804 -0.26 -11.22 1.48
N PHE A 805 0.11 -12.46 1.19
CA PHE A 805 0.74 -12.87 -0.04
C PHE A 805 -0.22 -13.75 -0.83
N ASP A 806 -0.66 -13.25 -1.98
CA ASP A 806 -1.67 -13.83 -2.86
C ASP A 806 -1.15 -14.02 -4.29
N GLY A 807 -2.04 -14.30 -5.24
CA GLY A 807 -1.71 -14.50 -6.65
C GLY A 807 -1.12 -15.88 -6.92
N ALA A 808 -0.62 -16.10 -8.14
CA ALA A 808 0.06 -17.35 -8.49
C ALA A 808 1.29 -17.55 -7.59
N ASN A 809 1.28 -18.61 -6.78
CA ASN A 809 2.34 -18.97 -5.84
C ASN A 809 2.71 -17.87 -4.82
N GLY A 810 1.74 -17.07 -4.34
CA GLY A 810 1.96 -16.13 -3.23
C GLY A 810 2.87 -14.94 -3.59
N ARG A 811 2.89 -14.52 -4.85
CA ARG A 811 3.78 -13.44 -5.32
C ARG A 811 3.23 -12.03 -5.15
N GLN A 812 1.94 -11.83 -4.97
CA GLN A 812 1.37 -10.50 -4.78
C GLN A 812 1.27 -10.17 -3.30
N ALA A 813 2.07 -9.21 -2.83
CA ALA A 813 1.96 -8.65 -1.49
C ALA A 813 0.80 -7.64 -1.43
N VAL A 814 -0.04 -7.74 -0.40
CA VAL A 814 -1.15 -6.82 -0.14
C VAL A 814 -1.16 -6.45 1.34
N MET A 815 -1.20 -5.15 1.62
CA MET A 815 -1.33 -4.60 2.97
C MET A 815 -2.54 -3.66 3.03
N LYS A 816 -3.28 -3.72 4.14
CA LYS A 816 -4.50 -2.93 4.36
C LYS A 816 -4.48 -2.22 5.73
N PRO A 817 -3.65 -1.17 5.90
CA PRO A 817 -3.62 -0.43 7.15
C PRO A 817 -4.99 0.17 7.47
N ILE A 818 -5.35 0.13 8.75
CA ILE A 818 -6.58 0.73 9.28
C ILE A 818 -6.17 1.84 10.25
N LYS A 819 -6.51 3.08 9.92
CA LYS A 819 -6.35 4.26 10.80
C LYS A 819 -7.60 5.11 10.71
N GLY A 820 -8.14 5.46 11.87
CA GLY A 820 -9.46 6.07 12.03
C GLY A 820 -10.62 5.09 12.09
N THR A 821 -11.49 5.26 13.08
CA THR A 821 -12.67 4.41 13.29
C THR A 821 -13.84 5.19 13.87
N LEU A 822 -14.96 5.22 13.15
CA LEU A 822 -16.21 5.85 13.60
C LEU A 822 -17.23 4.80 14.05
N LYS A 823 -17.73 4.93 15.28
CA LYS A 823 -18.80 4.05 15.78
C LYS A 823 -20.13 4.30 15.05
N ARG A 824 -20.74 3.21 14.57
CA ARG A 824 -22.05 3.23 13.89
C ARG A 824 -23.19 3.55 14.85
N SER A 825 -24.24 4.17 14.33
CA SER A 825 -25.52 4.33 15.03
C SER A 825 -26.14 2.98 15.41
N LYS A 826 -26.92 2.97 16.49
CA LYS A 826 -27.65 1.76 16.93
C LYS A 826 -28.72 1.40 15.90
N CYS A 827 -28.93 0.10 15.69
CA CYS A 827 -30.03 -0.35 14.84
C CYS A 827 -31.39 -0.04 15.49
N ASN A 828 -32.30 0.58 14.75
CA ASN A 828 -33.70 0.76 15.19
C ASN A 828 -34.47 -0.56 15.32
N CYS A 829 -33.95 -1.64 14.74
CA CYS A 829 -34.53 -2.99 14.78
C CYS A 829 -34.30 -3.76 16.09
N GLY A 830 -33.74 -3.13 17.13
CA GLY A 830 -33.42 -3.79 18.41
C GLY A 830 -32.28 -4.82 18.34
N GLY A 831 -31.49 -4.83 17.26
CA GLY A 831 -30.34 -5.74 17.10
C GLY A 831 -30.64 -7.05 16.37
N LEU A 832 -31.89 -7.32 15.99
CA LEU A 832 -32.29 -8.54 15.26
C LEU A 832 -31.59 -8.72 13.90
N CYS A 833 -31.07 -7.64 13.30
CA CYS A 833 -30.28 -7.69 12.06
C CYS A 833 -28.86 -8.26 12.24
N LYS A 834 -28.39 -8.43 13.49
CA LYS A 834 -27.08 -9.04 13.80
C LYS A 834 -27.10 -10.56 13.65
N LEU A 835 -28.29 -11.15 13.48
CA LEU A 835 -28.43 -12.59 13.30
C LEU A 835 -28.09 -12.99 11.85
N PRO A 836 -27.28 -14.04 11.63
CA PRO A 836 -26.84 -14.49 10.30
C PRO A 836 -27.97 -14.76 9.30
N GLU A 837 -29.17 -15.09 9.79
CA GLU A 837 -30.33 -15.48 8.98
C GLU A 837 -31.14 -14.28 8.43
N CYS A 838 -30.82 -13.04 8.83
CA CYS A 838 -31.67 -11.86 8.63
C CYS A 838 -31.33 -11.04 7.37
N GLY A 839 -30.73 -11.66 6.35
CA GLY A 839 -30.02 -11.01 5.23
C GLY A 839 -30.69 -9.80 4.58
N SER A 840 -31.97 -9.89 4.20
CA SER A 840 -32.70 -8.76 3.57
C SER A 840 -32.91 -7.59 4.52
N ARG A 841 -33.27 -7.88 5.78
CA ARG A 841 -33.51 -6.87 6.82
C ARG A 841 -32.19 -6.22 7.29
N LYS A 842 -31.05 -6.94 7.20
CA LYS A 842 -29.71 -6.37 7.51
C LYS A 842 -29.34 -5.26 6.53
N ALA A 843 -29.50 -5.48 5.23
CA ALA A 843 -29.19 -4.46 4.22
C ALA A 843 -30.06 -3.20 4.40
N GLU A 844 -31.36 -3.36 4.66
CA GLU A 844 -32.27 -2.26 4.97
C GLU A 844 -31.86 -1.50 6.25
N CYS A 845 -31.50 -2.23 7.31
CA CYS A 845 -31.04 -1.63 8.56
C CYS A 845 -29.68 -0.93 8.41
N ASP A 846 -28.79 -1.43 7.57
CA ASP A 846 -27.51 -0.80 7.26
C ASP A 846 -27.73 0.50 6.47
N ALA A 847 -28.61 0.49 5.47
CA ALA A 847 -28.96 1.68 4.70
C ALA A 847 -29.65 2.75 5.59
N ALA A 848 -30.56 2.35 6.48
CA ALA A 848 -31.20 3.26 7.42
C ALA A 848 -30.20 3.87 8.42
N ARG A 849 -29.27 3.06 8.95
CA ARG A 849 -28.19 3.55 9.83
C ARG A 849 -27.27 4.51 9.10
N TYR A 850 -26.91 4.21 7.86
CA TYR A 850 -26.06 5.09 7.07
C TYR A 850 -26.70 6.46 6.85
N LYS A 851 -28.01 6.53 6.55
CA LYS A 851 -28.73 7.82 6.45
C LYS A 851 -28.66 8.65 7.73
N VAL A 852 -28.69 8.00 8.89
CA VAL A 852 -28.56 8.68 10.19
C VAL A 852 -27.12 9.10 10.46
N ASP A 853 -26.15 8.29 10.01
CA ASP A 853 -24.73 8.55 10.19
C ASP A 853 -24.11 9.41 9.08
N GLU A 854 -24.83 9.78 8.03
CA GLU A 854 -24.28 10.36 6.80
C GLU A 854 -23.42 11.60 7.08
N GLU A 855 -23.92 12.53 7.88
CA GLU A 855 -23.19 13.74 8.27
C GLU A 855 -21.97 13.42 9.15
N ARG A 856 -22.09 12.44 10.05
CA ARG A 856 -20.98 11.99 10.92
C ARG A 856 -19.88 11.31 10.13
N VAL A 857 -20.27 10.48 9.16
CA VAL A 857 -19.36 9.81 8.22
C VAL A 857 -18.67 10.85 7.34
N ARG A 858 -19.42 11.83 6.81
CA ARG A 858 -18.85 12.94 6.02
C ARG A 858 -17.87 13.76 6.85
N ALA A 859 -18.18 14.07 8.10
CA ALA A 859 -17.26 14.76 9.00
C ALA A 859 -16.01 13.93 9.28
N PHE A 860 -16.16 12.63 9.55
CA PHE A 860 -15.07 11.71 9.83
C PHE A 860 -14.12 11.49 8.62
N VAL A 861 -14.66 11.31 7.41
CA VAL A 861 -13.86 11.14 6.19
C VAL A 861 -13.09 12.41 5.82
N ASN A 862 -13.63 13.58 6.20
CA ASN A 862 -12.98 14.88 5.98
C ASN A 862 -12.17 15.36 7.18
N ASP A 863 -11.99 14.53 8.22
CA ASP A 863 -11.18 14.89 9.37
C ASP A 863 -9.69 14.92 8.98
N PRO A 864 -9.02 16.09 9.08
CA PRO A 864 -7.61 16.21 8.76
C PRO A 864 -6.70 15.33 9.61
N LYS A 865 -7.07 15.04 10.87
CA LYS A 865 -6.29 14.14 11.75
C LYS A 865 -6.33 12.72 11.19
N GLU A 866 -7.52 12.22 10.93
CA GLU A 866 -7.75 10.83 10.50
C GLU A 866 -7.14 10.54 9.12
N THR A 867 -7.29 11.48 8.19
CA THR A 867 -6.68 11.38 6.85
C THR A 867 -5.17 11.49 6.89
N ALA A 868 -4.61 12.35 7.76
CA ALA A 868 -3.16 12.47 7.94
C ALA A 868 -2.53 11.19 8.54
N GLU A 869 -3.11 10.64 9.60
CA GLU A 869 -2.66 9.37 10.19
C GLU A 869 -2.69 8.23 9.17
N ASN A 870 -3.78 8.12 8.40
CA ASN A 870 -3.87 7.11 7.37
C ASN A 870 -2.82 7.29 6.27
N LEU A 871 -2.53 8.54 5.88
CA LEU A 871 -1.56 8.86 4.83
C LEU A 871 -0.13 8.52 5.25
N MET A 872 0.26 8.88 6.48
CA MET A 872 1.58 8.56 7.05
C MET A 872 1.86 7.07 6.95
N ILE A 873 0.90 6.23 7.36
CA ILE A 873 1.05 4.78 7.30
C ILE A 873 1.02 4.26 5.86
N ALA A 874 0.19 4.82 4.97
CA ALA A 874 0.15 4.43 3.57
C ALA A 874 1.49 4.69 2.85
N ASP A 875 2.10 5.85 3.08
CA ASP A 875 3.41 6.18 2.50
C ASP A 875 4.55 5.37 3.11
N LEU A 876 4.48 5.05 4.40
CA LEU A 876 5.42 4.12 5.06
C LEU A 876 5.36 2.73 4.43
N ILE A 877 4.16 2.17 4.27
CA ILE A 877 3.96 0.84 3.68
C ILE A 877 4.44 0.82 2.22
N ARG A 878 4.13 1.87 1.45
CA ARG A 878 4.59 1.99 0.06
C ARG A 878 6.12 1.95 -0.01
N ALA A 879 6.81 2.69 0.85
CA ALA A 879 8.27 2.68 0.90
C ALA A 879 8.85 1.32 1.31
N ASN A 880 8.20 0.61 2.24
CA ASN A 880 8.62 -0.74 2.64
C ASN A 880 8.44 -1.75 1.50
N LEU A 881 7.32 -1.71 0.78
CA LEU A 881 7.11 -2.62 -0.36
C LEU A 881 8.07 -2.33 -1.52
N ILE A 882 8.42 -1.07 -1.80
CA ILE A 882 9.39 -0.71 -2.84
C ILE A 882 10.75 -1.37 -2.60
N GLU A 883 11.13 -1.57 -1.34
CA GLU A 883 12.42 -2.15 -0.95
C GLU A 883 12.66 -3.56 -1.53
N PHE A 884 11.59 -4.31 -1.80
CA PHE A 884 11.70 -5.70 -2.25
C PHE A 884 10.80 -6.08 -3.43
N CYS A 885 9.68 -5.37 -3.67
CA CYS A 885 8.82 -5.61 -4.83
C CYS A 885 9.30 -4.88 -6.09
N GLY A 886 10.24 -3.94 -5.96
CA GLY A 886 10.61 -3.02 -7.02
C GLY A 886 9.62 -1.86 -7.16
N THR A 887 10.05 -0.79 -7.80
CA THR A 887 9.30 0.46 -7.87
C THR A 887 8.14 0.42 -8.86
N SER A 888 8.24 -0.42 -9.91
CA SER A 888 7.23 -0.51 -10.96
C SER A 888 6.00 -1.33 -10.56
N SER A 889 6.15 -2.27 -9.63
CA SER A 889 5.06 -3.17 -9.21
C SER A 889 4.21 -2.60 -8.07
N VAL A 890 4.73 -1.62 -7.31
CA VAL A 890 4.04 -1.09 -6.13
C VAL A 890 3.03 0.00 -6.50
N ASP A 891 1.77 -0.20 -6.11
CA ASP A 891 0.67 0.76 -6.33
C ASP A 891 -0.24 0.89 -5.09
N VAL A 892 -0.99 1.99 -5.03
CA VAL A 892 -1.97 2.31 -3.99
C VAL A 892 -3.37 2.36 -4.61
N PRO A 893 -4.00 1.20 -4.91
CA PRO A 893 -5.30 1.17 -5.57
C PRO A 893 -6.41 1.89 -4.80
N LYS A 894 -6.33 1.91 -3.45
CA LYS A 894 -7.29 2.61 -2.57
C LYS A 894 -6.55 3.46 -1.56
N LEU A 895 -6.91 4.73 -1.46
CA LEU A 895 -6.40 5.67 -0.46
C LEU A 895 -7.59 6.29 0.26
N PHE A 896 -7.61 6.22 1.60
CA PHE A 896 -8.72 6.71 2.46
C PHE A 896 -10.08 6.11 2.13
N ALA A 897 -10.15 4.83 1.73
CA ALA A 897 -11.41 4.19 1.40
C ALA A 897 -12.21 3.89 2.68
N LEU A 898 -13.47 4.32 2.71
CA LEU A 898 -14.37 4.02 3.82
C LEU A 898 -14.87 2.58 3.71
N GLU A 899 -14.46 1.72 4.62
CA GLU A 899 -15.01 0.37 4.78
C GLU A 899 -16.02 0.32 5.93
N THR A 900 -17.12 -0.39 5.72
CA THR A 900 -18.21 -0.52 6.72
C THR A 900 -18.18 -1.91 7.34
N TYR A 901 -17.95 -1.95 8.65
CA TYR A 901 -17.99 -3.17 9.45
C TYR A 901 -19.29 -3.25 10.27
N GLU A 902 -19.49 -4.32 11.04
CA GLU A 902 -20.74 -4.54 11.77
C GLU A 902 -21.08 -3.38 12.73
N ASN A 903 -20.07 -2.91 13.47
CA ASN A 903 -20.25 -1.92 14.54
C ASN A 903 -19.55 -0.58 14.27
N VAL A 904 -18.69 -0.50 13.25
CA VAL A 904 -17.85 0.67 12.97
C VAL A 904 -17.72 0.94 11.47
N TYR A 905 -17.42 2.18 11.11
CA TYR A 905 -16.84 2.57 9.82
C TYR A 905 -15.34 2.79 10.04
N SER A 906 -14.50 2.43 9.07
CA SER A 906 -13.04 2.60 9.17
C SER A 906 -12.47 3.13 7.87
N LEU A 907 -11.44 3.99 7.96
CA LEU A 907 -10.67 4.40 6.79
C LEU A 907 -9.56 3.39 6.54
N VAL A 908 -9.53 2.87 5.32
CA VAL A 908 -8.64 1.79 4.91
C VAL A 908 -7.94 2.20 3.63
N SER A 909 -6.62 2.07 3.61
CA SER A 909 -5.83 2.17 2.39
C SER A 909 -5.42 0.78 1.95
N THR A 910 -5.30 0.54 0.64
CA THR A 910 -4.83 -0.73 0.09
C THR A 910 -3.59 -0.46 -0.73
N ILE A 911 -2.50 -1.12 -0.37
CA ILE A 911 -1.22 -1.02 -1.06
C ILE A 911 -0.85 -2.43 -1.53
N VAL A 912 -0.41 -2.54 -2.77
CA VAL A 912 -0.05 -3.80 -3.42
C VAL A 912 1.36 -3.71 -4.01
N GLY A 913 2.03 -4.85 -4.14
CA GLY A 913 3.31 -4.98 -4.85
C GLY A 913 3.55 -6.43 -5.27
N GLU A 914 4.40 -6.65 -6.28
CA GLU A 914 4.74 -8.00 -6.75
C GLU A 914 6.15 -8.39 -6.32
N LEU A 915 6.26 -9.54 -5.66
CA LEU A 915 7.52 -10.13 -5.24
C LEU A 915 8.33 -10.60 -6.46
N PRO A 916 9.62 -10.24 -6.58
CA PRO A 916 10.50 -10.85 -7.55
C PRO A 916 10.75 -12.32 -7.19
N PRO A 917 11.12 -13.17 -8.16
CA PRO A 917 11.31 -14.60 -7.94
C PRO A 917 12.29 -14.97 -6.82
N SER A 918 13.30 -14.13 -6.59
CA SER A 918 14.37 -14.30 -5.59
C SER A 918 13.94 -14.04 -4.16
N VAL A 919 12.84 -13.33 -3.92
CA VAL A 919 12.37 -12.96 -2.58
C VAL A 919 11.27 -13.93 -2.13
N GLY A 920 11.46 -14.51 -0.95
CA GLY A 920 10.46 -15.37 -0.29
C GLY A 920 9.45 -14.55 0.52
N THR A 921 8.32 -15.16 0.89
CA THR A 921 7.29 -14.47 1.67
C THR A 921 7.71 -14.16 3.09
N VAL A 922 8.53 -15.00 3.74
CA VAL A 922 9.12 -14.71 5.05
C VAL A 922 9.96 -13.44 5.01
N GLU A 923 10.82 -13.30 3.98
CA GLU A 923 11.62 -12.10 3.79
C GLU A 923 10.76 -10.85 3.55
N GLY A 924 9.67 -10.98 2.78
CA GLY A 924 8.69 -9.89 2.62
C GLY A 924 8.02 -9.48 3.94
N ILE A 925 7.67 -10.44 4.80
CA ILE A 925 7.16 -10.17 6.15
C ILE A 925 8.20 -9.42 6.98
N ARG A 926 9.45 -9.94 7.02
CA ARG A 926 10.56 -9.38 7.80
C ARG A 926 10.81 -7.92 7.46
N ARG A 927 10.87 -7.54 6.17
CA ARG A 927 11.14 -6.16 5.74
C ARG A 927 10.03 -5.17 6.07
N CYS A 928 8.79 -5.65 6.14
CA CYS A 928 7.66 -4.83 6.56
C CYS A 928 7.51 -4.76 8.10
N PHE A 929 8.18 -5.64 8.86
CA PHE A 929 8.00 -5.80 10.30
C PHE A 929 8.79 -4.76 11.13
N PRO A 930 8.25 -4.29 12.27
CA PRO A 930 6.89 -4.49 12.78
C PRO A 930 5.83 -3.72 11.99
N PRO A 931 4.53 -4.04 12.19
CA PRO A 931 3.43 -3.30 11.60
C PRO A 931 3.56 -1.78 11.82
N GLY A 932 3.54 -1.02 10.72
CA GLY A 932 3.70 0.45 10.76
C GLY A 932 2.70 1.14 11.67
N SER A 933 1.45 0.67 11.69
CA SER A 933 0.36 1.19 12.53
C SER A 933 0.62 1.06 14.03
N MET A 934 1.54 0.16 14.44
CA MET A 934 1.93 -0.12 15.82
C MET A 934 3.31 0.41 16.18
N THR A 935 3.91 1.29 15.36
CA THR A 935 5.25 1.85 15.60
C THR A 935 5.18 3.37 15.56
N GLY A 936 5.42 3.97 14.40
CA GLY A 936 5.50 5.40 14.17
C GLY A 936 6.28 5.64 12.88
N ALA A 937 6.40 6.91 12.50
CA ALA A 937 7.20 7.32 11.36
C ALA A 937 8.10 8.49 11.76
N PRO A 938 9.42 8.47 11.47
CA PRO A 938 10.17 7.38 10.83
C PRO A 938 10.39 6.12 11.70
N LYS A 939 10.25 4.91 11.13
CA LYS A 939 10.02 3.65 11.87
C LYS A 939 11.12 3.34 12.89
N LEU A 940 12.39 3.35 12.47
CA LEU A 940 13.52 3.00 13.36
C LEU A 940 13.60 3.96 14.55
N ARG A 941 13.58 5.27 14.26
CA ARG A 941 13.67 6.32 15.28
C ARG A 941 12.47 6.27 16.23
N SER A 942 11.26 6.12 15.71
CA SER A 942 10.05 5.98 16.53
C SER A 942 10.13 4.78 17.48
N VAL A 943 10.62 3.63 17.01
CA VAL A 943 10.79 2.43 17.84
C VAL A 943 11.82 2.67 18.96
N GLN A 944 12.95 3.30 18.66
CA GLN A 944 13.98 3.64 19.68
C GLN A 944 13.44 4.60 20.75
N LEU A 945 12.64 5.59 20.35
CA LEU A 945 11.99 6.51 21.29
C LEU A 945 10.97 5.78 22.16
N LEU A 946 10.15 4.90 21.57
CA LEU A 946 9.13 4.13 22.29
C LEU A 946 9.73 3.23 23.35
N ASP A 947 10.89 2.62 23.12
CA ASP A 947 11.57 1.78 24.12
C ASP A 947 11.89 2.53 25.42
N GLY A 948 12.12 3.86 25.35
CA GLY A 948 12.33 4.71 26.53
C GLY A 948 11.07 5.37 27.09
N LEU A 949 9.99 5.42 26.32
CA LEU A 949 8.73 6.10 26.68
C LEU A 949 7.67 5.14 27.24
N GLU A 950 7.71 3.88 26.83
CA GLU A 950 6.77 2.86 27.28
C GLU A 950 7.11 2.37 28.69
N THR A 951 6.07 2.11 29.49
CA THR A 951 6.21 1.66 30.87
C THR A 951 6.62 0.19 30.97
N SER A 952 6.34 -0.60 29.93
CA SER A 952 6.80 -1.98 29.80
C SER A 952 8.01 -2.02 28.88
N SER A 953 9.06 -2.72 29.32
CA SER A 953 10.26 -2.93 28.51
C SER A 953 10.03 -3.82 27.28
N ARG A 954 8.93 -4.58 27.25
CA ARG A 954 8.54 -5.45 26.15
C ARG A 954 7.03 -5.39 25.89
N ARG A 955 6.65 -5.45 24.61
CA ARG A 955 5.25 -5.65 24.17
C ARG A 955 4.91 -7.14 24.04
N GLY A 956 5.89 -8.01 23.78
CA GLY A 956 5.70 -9.45 23.61
C GLY A 956 4.89 -9.78 22.35
N ILE A 957 3.93 -10.70 22.46
CA ILE A 957 3.06 -11.07 21.33
C ILE A 957 2.23 -9.86 20.83
N TYR A 958 1.84 -8.95 21.73
CA TYR A 958 1.08 -7.74 21.37
C TYR A 958 1.90 -6.82 20.46
N SER A 959 1.24 -6.19 19.46
CA SER A 959 1.88 -5.40 18.39
C SER A 959 2.76 -6.19 17.41
N GLY A 960 2.94 -7.50 17.62
CA GLY A 960 3.53 -8.41 16.64
C GLY A 960 2.58 -8.74 15.49
N CYS A 961 2.79 -9.89 14.85
CA CYS A 961 1.89 -10.42 13.84
C CYS A 961 1.57 -11.91 14.04
N LEU A 962 0.34 -12.33 13.73
CA LEU A 962 -0.16 -13.69 13.92
C LEU A 962 -0.85 -14.18 12.64
N GLY A 963 -0.60 -15.43 12.25
CA GLY A 963 -1.11 -15.94 10.99
C GLY A 963 -0.49 -17.25 10.56
N TYR A 964 -0.28 -17.40 9.25
CA TYR A 964 0.29 -18.61 8.65
C TYR A 964 1.25 -18.37 7.49
N LEU A 965 2.15 -19.33 7.30
CA LEU A 965 2.96 -19.56 6.10
C LEU A 965 2.52 -20.90 5.50
N SER A 966 1.99 -20.86 4.27
CA SER A 966 1.50 -22.03 3.56
C SER A 966 2.59 -22.64 2.68
N LEU A 967 2.54 -23.95 2.45
CA LEU A 967 3.53 -24.67 1.64
C LEU A 967 3.53 -24.26 0.16
N ASP A 968 2.49 -23.56 -0.30
CA ASP A 968 2.37 -22.98 -1.65
C ASP A 968 2.91 -21.55 -1.76
N ASN A 969 3.71 -21.14 -0.77
CA ASN A 969 4.23 -19.78 -0.55
C ASN A 969 3.18 -18.71 -0.25
N ARG A 970 1.88 -19.01 -0.15
CA ARG A 970 0.91 -18.03 0.36
C ARG A 970 1.12 -17.79 1.84
N ALA A 971 0.81 -16.59 2.30
CA ALA A 971 0.91 -16.25 3.71
C ALA A 971 -0.09 -15.15 4.06
N VAL A 972 -0.64 -15.20 5.26
CA VAL A 972 -1.55 -14.17 5.77
C VAL A 972 -1.24 -13.96 7.23
N PHE A 973 -0.93 -12.71 7.60
CA PHE A 973 -0.68 -12.30 8.98
C PHE A 973 -1.54 -11.07 9.32
N SER A 974 -2.17 -11.11 10.48
CA SER A 974 -2.83 -9.95 11.10
C SER A 974 -1.90 -9.27 12.09
N VAL A 975 -2.19 -8.00 12.37
CA VAL A 975 -1.55 -7.28 13.48
C VAL A 975 -2.11 -7.85 14.79
N VAL A 976 -1.27 -8.12 15.79
CA VAL A 976 -1.75 -8.59 17.10
C VAL A 976 -2.25 -7.43 17.95
N ILE A 977 -3.53 -7.11 17.74
CA ILE A 977 -4.32 -6.14 18.53
C ILE A 977 -5.62 -6.78 18.99
N ARG A 978 -6.30 -6.18 19.97
CA ARG A 978 -7.55 -6.73 20.55
C ARG A 978 -7.42 -8.21 20.91
N THR A 979 -6.32 -8.54 21.57
CA THR A 979 -5.90 -9.92 21.82
C THR A 979 -5.62 -10.07 23.31
N LEU A 980 -6.24 -11.06 23.92
CA LEU A 980 -5.95 -11.50 25.28
C LEU A 980 -4.95 -12.66 25.22
N ILE A 981 -3.84 -12.52 25.92
CA ILE A 981 -2.77 -13.51 25.96
C ILE A 981 -2.71 -14.03 27.39
N SER A 982 -2.80 -15.34 27.57
CA SER A 982 -2.44 -15.99 28.81
C SER A 982 -1.05 -16.61 28.64
N HIS A 983 -0.13 -16.32 29.54
CA HIS A 983 1.16 -16.98 29.61
C HIS A 983 1.42 -17.37 31.07
N ARG A 984 1.51 -18.67 31.34
CA ARG A 984 1.55 -19.22 32.71
C ARG A 984 0.30 -18.74 33.48
N ASP A 985 0.49 -18.07 34.60
CA ASP A 985 -0.56 -17.50 35.46
C ASP A 985 -0.97 -16.07 35.08
N GLN A 986 -0.30 -15.40 34.14
CA GLN A 986 -0.54 -14.00 33.81
C GLN A 986 -1.37 -13.86 32.54
N LEU A 987 -2.43 -13.05 32.62
CA LEU A 987 -3.21 -12.60 31.47
C LEU A 987 -2.83 -11.16 31.13
N THR A 988 -2.57 -10.89 29.86
CA THR A 988 -2.21 -9.57 29.35
C THR A 988 -3.11 -9.17 28.18
N TYR A 989 -3.44 -7.88 28.13
CA TYR A 989 -4.17 -7.26 27.05
C TYR A 989 -3.54 -5.91 26.72
N GLY A 990 -2.94 -5.79 25.53
CA GLY A 990 -2.30 -4.56 25.09
C GLY A 990 -3.29 -3.55 24.51
N ALA A 991 -3.07 -2.27 24.81
CA ALA A 991 -3.81 -1.15 24.23
C ALA A 991 -2.90 0.08 24.08
N GLY A 992 -3.20 0.92 23.09
CA GLY A 992 -2.40 2.09 22.76
C GLY A 992 -3.02 2.89 21.62
N GLY A 993 -2.37 3.98 21.25
CA GLY A 993 -2.86 4.94 20.26
C GLY A 993 -1.72 5.69 19.57
N ALA A 994 -2.03 6.22 18.39
CA ALA A 994 -1.14 7.08 17.64
C ALA A 994 -1.09 8.46 18.30
N ILE A 995 0.08 8.84 18.81
CA ILE A 995 0.29 10.19 19.31
C ILE A 995 0.81 11.05 18.17
N THR A 996 0.02 12.07 17.84
CA THR A 996 0.37 13.12 16.90
C THR A 996 0.50 14.45 17.63
N TRP A 997 0.94 15.50 16.94
CA TRP A 997 0.93 16.85 17.51
C TRP A 997 -0.47 17.29 17.97
N LEU A 998 -1.52 16.86 17.27
CA LEU A 998 -2.92 17.23 17.55
C LEU A 998 -3.57 16.38 18.65
N SER A 999 -2.86 15.41 19.22
CA SER A 999 -3.40 14.53 20.25
C SER A 999 -3.66 15.26 21.58
N ASP A 1000 -4.83 15.03 22.18
CA ASP A 1000 -5.15 15.49 23.54
C ASP A 1000 -4.86 14.37 24.55
N ALA A 1001 -4.07 14.68 25.58
CA ALA A 1001 -3.61 13.66 26.53
C ALA A 1001 -4.75 12.96 27.29
N ASN A 1002 -5.86 13.65 27.57
CA ASN A 1002 -7.02 13.01 28.20
C ASN A 1002 -7.78 12.15 27.20
N GLY A 1003 -8.05 12.68 26.00
CA GLY A 1003 -8.72 11.97 24.93
C GLY A 1003 -7.99 10.68 24.52
N GLU A 1004 -6.67 10.70 24.40
CA GLU A 1004 -5.87 9.52 24.07
C GLU A 1004 -5.87 8.47 25.20
N TRP A 1005 -5.83 8.91 26.47
CA TRP A 1005 -6.00 7.98 27.61
C TRP A 1005 -7.39 7.35 27.61
N ASP A 1006 -8.43 8.14 27.40
CA ASP A 1006 -9.81 7.67 27.31
C ASP A 1006 -9.96 6.68 26.14
N GLU A 1007 -9.25 6.89 25.03
CA GLU A 1007 -9.22 5.96 23.91
C GLU A 1007 -8.54 4.62 24.26
N VAL A 1008 -7.43 4.63 24.99
CA VAL A 1008 -6.76 3.41 25.47
C VAL A 1008 -7.70 2.60 26.36
N VAL A 1009 -8.35 3.26 27.33
CA VAL A 1009 -9.33 2.62 28.22
C VAL A 1009 -10.54 2.12 27.42
N LEU A 1010 -11.02 2.89 26.44
CA LEU A 1010 -12.13 2.49 25.57
C LEU A 1010 -11.79 1.25 24.73
N LYS A 1011 -10.58 1.19 24.16
CA LYS A 1011 -10.06 0.04 23.41
C LYS A 1011 -9.98 -1.21 24.30
N ALA A 1012 -9.54 -1.07 25.55
CA ALA A 1012 -9.55 -2.15 26.53
C ALA A 1012 -10.97 -2.60 26.88
N ARG A 1013 -11.85 -1.66 27.25
CA ARG A 1013 -13.27 -1.93 27.58
C ARG A 1013 -14.07 -2.51 26.41
N SER A 1014 -13.65 -2.29 25.16
CA SER A 1014 -14.32 -2.88 24.00
C SER A 1014 -14.34 -4.41 24.05
N VAL A 1015 -13.25 -5.02 24.54
CA VAL A 1015 -13.09 -6.47 24.69
C VAL A 1015 -13.31 -6.90 26.15
N LEU A 1016 -12.67 -6.23 27.11
CA LEU A 1016 -12.70 -6.61 28.52
C LEU A 1016 -13.97 -6.16 29.26
N LYS A 1017 -14.79 -5.27 28.67
CA LYS A 1017 -16.00 -4.69 29.30
C LYS A 1017 -15.68 -4.01 30.64
N ASP A 1018 -16.51 -4.23 31.65
CA ASP A 1018 -16.43 -3.57 32.96
C ASP A 1018 -15.27 -4.09 33.84
N ARG A 1019 -14.44 -4.99 33.30
CA ARG A 1019 -13.29 -5.60 34.00
C ARG A 1019 -12.06 -4.72 34.06
N VAL A 1020 -12.09 -3.55 33.44
CA VAL A 1020 -10.97 -2.60 33.45
C VAL A 1020 -11.11 -1.69 34.67
N SER A 1021 -10.23 -1.86 35.65
CA SER A 1021 -10.12 -0.90 36.78
C SER A 1021 -9.30 0.31 36.34
N GLU A 1022 -9.80 1.51 36.67
CA GLU A 1022 -9.13 2.79 36.41
C GLU A 1022 -7.91 3.03 37.27
#